data_AF-L2GJ31-F1
#
_entry.id   AF-L2GJ31-F1
#
_cell.length_a   1.000
_cell.length_b   1.000
_cell.length_c   1.000
_cell.angle_alpha   90.00
_cell.angle_beta   90.00
_cell.angle_gamma   90.00
#
_symmetry.space_group_name_H-M   'P 1'
#
loop_
_entity.id
_entity.type
_entity.pdbx_description
1 polymer ?
#
loop_
_entity_poly.entity_id
_entity_poly.type
_entity_poly.pdbx_seq_one_letter_code
_entity_poly.pdbx_strand_id
1 'polypeptide(L)'
;MDSVFSVEKAREQFPSLQKDQIFGDNAGGSQVLGSVAHSISEYLITNNVQLGATYSTSRTSTAKFDEAYRIASQYINAGIDEIVIGASTTQVLRNLAASIKLEAGDEVIISEIDHESNIDPWLHYAQIAGANIKWWSPADRSNPKLDTKTLQSLLTTKTRLVACTHASNILGSIHDIKAIADTVHEIPGALLCVDGVAYAPHRAIDVKELGADFYAFSWYKVYGPHISLLYGSRKAQEQLKPLGHYFNPSASLMDKLELAGASYELTQSIIPLVAYFGKNPKKTWDEITQHEEKLQKRLIEYLDSRPDISIRGETSSEAAVRLPTVSFTVRGRSSQSVVEAVETHSNIGIRWGHFFSKRLAEKALGLDDDGVVRVSLVHYNTDLRDGNQSLINPLTVEQKWEYFQMLVSIGYKEIEVSFPAASQIEFDFTRRLIETPGAVPDDVRIRGLSPTREDFLARTVEALRGAKRSAICTYICTSDKQLKYQGFTREKAVEQAVRSVRFLRSLTKDDPESASVTHWTLAFGLEAYNEADPKFALLITEAVKEAWGATEEDPLVAVLATSTEVATPNVFADQVELFQASLSEPKKIRISLHPHNDRGCGIATAEMGMLAGAGMVEGCLFGNGERCGNVDLVALALNFFSRGIHPGLDFSNLPQIREKFERLTGLTISQRAPYAGEFALQAFSGSHQNIIRKGLAWRNEAFERGEQPVWDIPYLPLDPLDLGIPMDQVIRVNSQSGKAAATWILSRRWGLDLPVDLQIDFGRRVQMMCEALAREISHQEVINLFIASYALSSERHGTGNISVFSDGTLENVTGTVYPADGLTIRVNGSGSSIASAVIRGLHFMKGMDVGAEVCHTQQLTSDFDQGKTCALATCTEGEQTAWGYSIDNNQRTAQAMAVAAAALHLHRRKLSTLPLKKHGAATRMDAKAAPPQTITKA
;
A
#
# COMPACT_ATOMS: atom_id res chain seq x y z
N MET A 1 5.49 -12.30 -22.59
CA MET A 1 6.26 -13.03 -21.57
C MET A 1 5.38 -13.07 -20.34
N ASP A 2 4.98 -14.26 -19.89
CA ASP A 2 4.11 -14.41 -18.73
C ASP A 2 4.84 -13.91 -17.48
N SER A 3 4.25 -12.93 -16.79
CA SER A 3 4.83 -12.30 -15.59
C SER A 3 5.15 -13.34 -14.52
N VAL A 4 6.33 -13.24 -13.92
CA VAL A 4 6.75 -13.97 -12.72
C VAL A 4 5.90 -13.49 -11.53
N PHE A 5 5.45 -14.39 -10.66
CA PHE A 5 4.77 -14.07 -9.40
C PHE A 5 5.67 -13.15 -8.55
N SER A 6 5.16 -11.96 -8.21
CA SER A 6 5.81 -11.00 -7.34
C SER A 6 5.09 -10.96 -6.01
N VAL A 7 5.83 -11.19 -4.93
CA VAL A 7 5.32 -11.19 -3.55
C VAL A 7 4.81 -9.80 -3.18
N GLU A 8 5.42 -8.75 -3.69
CA GLU A 8 5.02 -7.36 -3.46
C GLU A 8 3.64 -7.10 -4.09
N LYS A 9 3.45 -7.48 -5.36
CA LYS A 9 2.15 -7.38 -6.06
C LYS A 9 1.09 -8.28 -5.44
N ALA A 10 1.49 -9.43 -4.88
CA ALA A 10 0.60 -10.27 -4.09
C ALA A 10 0.14 -9.51 -2.83
N ARG A 11 1.08 -8.97 -2.05
CA ARG A 11 0.81 -8.23 -0.80
C ARG A 11 -0.13 -7.05 -0.97
N GLU A 12 0.03 -6.26 -2.04
CA GLU A 12 -0.85 -5.12 -2.37
C GLU A 12 -2.33 -5.51 -2.50
N GLN A 13 -2.62 -6.77 -2.87
CA GLN A 13 -3.99 -7.26 -3.04
C GLN A 13 -4.67 -7.66 -1.71
N PHE A 14 -3.95 -7.62 -0.58
CA PHE A 14 -4.47 -7.91 0.76
C PHE A 14 -4.55 -6.63 1.59
N PRO A 15 -5.75 -6.01 1.76
CA PRO A 15 -5.88 -4.74 2.47
C PRO A 15 -5.40 -4.76 3.93
N SER A 16 -5.46 -5.92 4.60
CA SER A 16 -5.02 -6.04 5.99
C SER A 16 -3.50 -5.96 6.18
N LEU A 17 -2.72 -6.17 5.11
CA LEU A 17 -1.25 -6.08 5.15
C LEU A 17 -0.73 -4.63 5.10
N GLN A 18 -1.62 -3.65 4.99
CA GLN A 18 -1.29 -2.21 5.05
C GLN A 18 -1.10 -1.70 6.49
N LYS A 19 -1.16 -2.60 7.48
CA LYS A 19 -0.95 -2.30 8.90
C LYS A 19 0.36 -2.93 9.37
N ASP A 20 0.89 -2.43 10.47
CA ASP A 20 2.16 -2.90 11.07
C ASP A 20 2.11 -4.34 11.61
N GLN A 21 0.93 -4.97 11.64
CA GLN A 21 0.75 -6.34 12.13
C GLN A 21 1.37 -7.36 11.16
N ILE A 22 2.28 -8.18 11.67
CA ILE A 22 2.79 -9.35 10.96
C ILE A 22 1.89 -10.54 11.29
N PHE A 23 1.24 -11.09 10.26
CA PHE A 23 0.36 -12.25 10.40
C PHE A 23 1.17 -13.55 10.26
N GLY A 24 1.47 -14.19 11.40
CA GLY A 24 2.16 -15.47 11.52
C GLY A 24 1.28 -16.63 12.02
N ASP A 25 -0.05 -16.45 12.07
CA ASP A 25 -1.04 -17.50 12.39
C ASP A 25 -1.96 -17.82 11.20
N ASN A 26 -1.40 -17.88 9.98
CA ASN A 26 -2.16 -18.13 8.76
C ASN A 26 -2.83 -19.52 8.72
N ALA A 27 -2.28 -20.51 9.43
CA ALA A 27 -2.92 -21.80 9.65
C ALA A 27 -4.19 -21.67 10.52
N GLY A 28 -4.37 -20.56 11.26
CA GLY A 28 -5.60 -20.15 11.94
C GLY A 28 -6.61 -19.45 11.01
N GLY A 29 -6.13 -18.70 10.02
CA GLY A 29 -6.92 -18.09 8.95
C GLY A 29 -6.05 -17.15 8.13
N SER A 30 -6.14 -17.22 6.80
CA SER A 30 -5.39 -16.32 5.93
C SER A 30 -6.05 -14.95 5.84
N GLN A 31 -5.30 -13.95 5.41
CA GLN A 31 -5.85 -12.64 5.09
C GLN A 31 -6.70 -12.70 3.81
N VAL A 32 -7.75 -11.88 3.75
CA VAL A 32 -8.71 -11.89 2.64
C VAL A 32 -8.27 -10.94 1.53
N LEU A 33 -8.38 -11.38 0.27
CA LEU A 33 -8.15 -10.53 -0.89
C LEU A 33 -9.15 -9.36 -0.97
N GLY A 34 -8.69 -8.18 -1.34
CA GLY A 34 -9.55 -7.01 -1.52
C GLY A 34 -10.63 -7.22 -2.59
N SER A 35 -10.29 -7.96 -3.66
CA SER A 35 -11.22 -8.33 -4.73
C SER A 35 -12.36 -9.25 -4.25
N VAL A 36 -12.05 -10.17 -3.33
CA VAL A 36 -13.04 -11.05 -2.68
C VAL A 36 -14.00 -10.22 -1.83
N ALA A 37 -13.46 -9.33 -0.96
CA ALA A 37 -14.27 -8.45 -0.13
C ALA A 37 -15.18 -7.54 -0.97
N HIS A 38 -14.65 -6.99 -2.07
CA HIS A 38 -15.41 -6.18 -3.01
C HIS A 38 -16.56 -6.97 -3.67
N SER A 39 -16.29 -8.19 -4.15
CA SER A 39 -17.30 -9.04 -4.78
C SER A 39 -18.46 -9.39 -3.84
N ILE A 40 -18.17 -9.65 -2.56
CA ILE A 40 -19.21 -9.92 -1.55
C ILE A 40 -20.07 -8.66 -1.34
N SER A 41 -19.41 -7.50 -1.18
CA SER A 41 -20.09 -6.22 -1.02
C SER A 41 -20.96 -5.86 -2.23
N GLU A 42 -20.43 -6.03 -3.44
CA GLU A 42 -21.15 -5.78 -4.70
C GLU A 42 -22.42 -6.64 -4.75
N TYR A 43 -22.30 -7.95 -4.50
CA TYR A 43 -23.46 -8.84 -4.46
C TYR A 43 -24.54 -8.32 -3.50
N LEU A 44 -24.16 -8.01 -2.26
CA LEU A 44 -25.10 -7.60 -1.22
C LEU A 44 -25.80 -6.28 -1.53
N ILE A 45 -25.12 -5.37 -2.24
CA ILE A 45 -25.65 -4.04 -2.59
C ILE A 45 -26.51 -4.10 -3.85
N THR A 46 -26.12 -4.88 -4.87
CA THR A 46 -26.72 -4.77 -6.22
C THR A 46 -27.44 -6.02 -6.70
N ASN A 47 -27.05 -7.22 -6.24
CA ASN A 47 -27.49 -8.49 -6.83
C ASN A 47 -28.14 -9.46 -5.81
N ASN A 48 -28.46 -8.99 -4.61
CA ASN A 48 -28.98 -9.83 -3.53
C ASN A 48 -30.42 -10.30 -3.80
N VAL A 49 -30.56 -11.49 -4.39
CA VAL A 49 -31.84 -12.08 -4.79
C VAL A 49 -31.80 -13.60 -4.74
N GLN A 50 -32.97 -14.23 -4.67
CA GLN A 50 -33.09 -15.68 -4.81
C GLN A 50 -32.71 -16.12 -6.24
N LEU A 51 -31.99 -17.23 -6.34
CA LEU A 51 -31.56 -17.82 -7.61
C LEU A 51 -32.73 -18.50 -8.35
N GLY A 52 -32.63 -18.62 -9.68
CA GLY A 52 -33.53 -19.42 -10.51
C GLY A 52 -34.78 -18.71 -11.04
N ALA A 53 -34.95 -17.41 -10.79
CA ALA A 53 -36.07 -16.63 -11.33
C ALA A 53 -35.73 -15.97 -12.68
N THR A 54 -36.77 -15.66 -13.46
CA THR A 54 -36.60 -15.23 -14.86
C THR A 54 -36.30 -13.74 -15.04
N TYR A 55 -36.35 -12.92 -14.00
CA TYR A 55 -36.04 -11.49 -14.08
C TYR A 55 -34.53 -11.20 -14.07
N SER A 56 -34.14 -10.03 -14.56
CA SER A 56 -32.74 -9.70 -14.90
C SER A 56 -31.73 -9.94 -13.78
N THR A 57 -32.02 -9.45 -12.57
CA THR A 57 -31.12 -9.59 -11.42
C THR A 57 -30.94 -11.05 -11.01
N SER A 58 -32.01 -11.85 -10.99
CA SER A 58 -31.91 -13.27 -10.64
C SER A 58 -31.15 -14.06 -11.71
N ARG A 59 -31.39 -13.81 -13.01
CA ARG A 59 -30.59 -14.43 -14.09
C ARG A 59 -29.10 -14.11 -13.96
N THR A 60 -28.77 -12.86 -13.63
CA THR A 60 -27.38 -12.42 -13.45
C THR A 60 -26.74 -13.10 -12.24
N SER A 61 -27.45 -13.14 -11.11
CA SER A 61 -26.98 -13.79 -9.89
C SER A 61 -26.80 -15.30 -10.05
N THR A 62 -27.76 -15.98 -10.69
CA THR A 62 -27.67 -17.41 -11.03
C THR A 62 -26.48 -17.68 -11.94
N ALA A 63 -26.27 -16.90 -13.00
CA ALA A 63 -25.12 -17.08 -13.88
C ALA A 63 -23.77 -16.92 -13.15
N LYS A 64 -23.64 -15.94 -12.24
CA LYS A 64 -22.42 -15.77 -11.43
C LYS A 64 -22.23 -16.92 -10.43
N PHE A 65 -23.31 -17.41 -9.83
CA PHE A 65 -23.25 -18.55 -8.90
C PHE A 65 -22.81 -19.84 -9.61
N ASP A 66 -23.40 -20.14 -10.78
CA ASP A 66 -23.05 -21.31 -11.59
C ASP A 66 -21.58 -21.23 -12.07
N GLU A 67 -21.14 -20.04 -12.47
CA GLU A 67 -19.76 -19.76 -12.87
C GLU A 67 -18.78 -19.99 -11.71
N ALA A 68 -19.13 -19.56 -10.51
CA ALA A 68 -18.31 -19.79 -9.32
C ALA A 68 -18.15 -21.28 -9.01
N TYR A 69 -19.23 -22.07 -9.13
CA TYR A 69 -19.17 -23.53 -9.00
C TYR A 69 -18.26 -24.18 -10.04
N ARG A 70 -18.38 -23.76 -11.30
CA ARG A 70 -17.52 -24.24 -12.40
C ARG A 70 -16.04 -23.92 -12.14
N ILE A 71 -15.74 -22.71 -11.68
CA ILE A 71 -14.38 -22.28 -11.35
C ILE A 71 -13.85 -23.06 -10.13
N ALA A 72 -14.67 -23.24 -9.09
CA ALA A 72 -14.31 -23.99 -7.89
C ALA A 72 -13.99 -25.45 -8.21
N SER A 73 -14.74 -26.11 -9.09
CA SER A 73 -14.46 -27.49 -9.47
C SER A 73 -13.17 -27.59 -10.29
N GLN A 74 -12.94 -26.67 -11.23
CA GLN A 74 -11.72 -26.63 -12.03
C GLN A 74 -10.47 -26.37 -11.19
N TYR A 75 -10.58 -25.56 -10.14
CA TYR A 75 -9.47 -25.22 -9.25
C TYR A 75 -8.82 -26.45 -8.59
N ILE A 76 -9.59 -27.53 -8.37
CA ILE A 76 -9.10 -28.78 -7.78
C ILE A 76 -9.08 -29.96 -8.76
N ASN A 77 -9.22 -29.71 -10.06
CA ASN A 77 -9.35 -30.73 -11.11
C ASN A 77 -10.56 -31.70 -10.93
N ALA A 78 -11.71 -31.19 -10.51
CA ALA A 78 -12.94 -31.95 -10.31
C ALA A 78 -14.04 -31.62 -11.35
N GLY A 79 -14.97 -32.56 -11.55
CA GLY A 79 -16.24 -32.29 -12.22
C GLY A 79 -17.15 -31.39 -11.38
N ILE A 80 -18.01 -30.61 -12.03
CA ILE A 80 -18.95 -29.71 -11.34
C ILE A 80 -19.97 -30.49 -10.49
N ASP A 81 -20.34 -31.69 -10.92
CA ASP A 81 -21.20 -32.64 -10.21
C ASP A 81 -20.51 -33.37 -9.04
N GLU A 82 -19.20 -33.16 -8.89
CA GLU A 82 -18.37 -33.81 -7.86
C GLU A 82 -18.04 -32.90 -6.68
N ILE A 83 -18.60 -31.68 -6.62
CA ILE A 83 -18.34 -30.74 -5.52
C ILE A 83 -19.63 -30.28 -4.82
N VAL A 84 -19.48 -29.89 -3.55
CA VAL A 84 -20.48 -29.15 -2.78
C VAL A 84 -19.79 -28.07 -1.96
N ILE A 85 -20.37 -26.88 -1.94
CA ILE A 85 -19.89 -25.76 -1.11
C ILE A 85 -20.77 -25.67 0.13
N GLY A 86 -20.14 -25.59 1.30
CA GLY A 86 -20.84 -25.49 2.59
C GLY A 86 -20.22 -24.44 3.51
N ALA A 87 -20.84 -24.17 4.65
CA ALA A 87 -20.42 -23.07 5.53
C ALA A 87 -19.07 -23.33 6.24
N SER A 88 -18.71 -24.60 6.46
CA SER A 88 -17.40 -24.96 7.03
C SER A 88 -17.03 -26.42 6.72
N THR A 89 -15.73 -26.73 6.73
CA THR A 89 -15.23 -28.11 6.53
C THR A 89 -15.84 -29.07 7.56
N THR A 90 -15.96 -28.65 8.83
CA THR A 90 -16.63 -29.42 9.88
C THR A 90 -18.08 -29.78 9.52
N GLN A 91 -18.84 -28.82 8.97
CA GLN A 91 -20.22 -29.06 8.58
C GLN A 91 -20.31 -30.05 7.41
N VAL A 92 -19.54 -29.84 6.34
CA VAL A 92 -19.62 -30.72 5.15
C VAL A 92 -19.14 -32.13 5.45
N LEU A 93 -18.16 -32.31 6.35
CA LEU A 93 -17.74 -33.64 6.82
C LEU A 93 -18.80 -34.31 7.72
N ARG A 94 -19.54 -33.55 8.53
CA ARG A 94 -20.71 -34.08 9.26
C ARG A 94 -21.83 -34.51 8.31
N ASN A 95 -22.12 -33.71 7.29
CA ASN A 95 -23.10 -34.10 6.26
C ASN A 95 -22.64 -35.36 5.52
N LEU A 96 -21.36 -35.44 5.14
CA LEU A 96 -20.79 -36.61 4.49
C LEU A 96 -20.92 -37.87 5.37
N ALA A 97 -20.51 -37.78 6.64
CA ALA A 97 -20.60 -38.89 7.59
C ALA A 97 -22.05 -39.31 7.89
N ALA A 98 -23.01 -38.40 7.83
CA ALA A 98 -24.44 -38.73 7.94
C ALA A 98 -24.99 -39.45 6.71
N SER A 99 -24.41 -39.15 5.54
CA SER A 99 -24.89 -39.62 4.24
C SER A 99 -24.29 -40.98 3.84
N ILE A 100 -23.07 -41.29 4.28
CA ILE A 100 -22.37 -42.52 3.93
C ILE A 100 -23.12 -43.76 4.45
N LYS A 101 -23.22 -44.81 3.64
CA LYS A 101 -23.81 -46.09 4.02
C LYS A 101 -22.79 -46.90 4.84
N LEU A 102 -22.98 -46.91 6.15
CA LEU A 102 -22.27 -47.81 7.07
C LEU A 102 -23.25 -48.82 7.68
N GLU A 103 -22.78 -50.04 7.86
CA GLU A 103 -23.51 -51.15 8.48
C GLU A 103 -22.80 -51.64 9.75
N ALA A 104 -23.54 -52.39 10.57
CA ALA A 104 -22.99 -52.97 11.78
C ALA A 104 -21.84 -53.93 11.45
N GLY A 105 -20.69 -53.73 12.09
CA GLY A 105 -19.48 -54.52 11.88
C GLY A 105 -18.55 -54.06 10.76
N ASP A 106 -18.93 -53.05 9.96
CA ASP A 106 -18.00 -52.36 9.07
C ASP A 106 -16.86 -51.72 9.88
N GLU A 107 -15.71 -51.46 9.24
CA GLU A 107 -14.55 -50.83 9.87
C GLU A 107 -14.27 -49.44 9.29
N VAL A 108 -14.10 -48.46 10.18
CA VAL A 108 -13.68 -47.09 9.86
C VAL A 108 -12.32 -46.83 10.49
N ILE A 109 -11.32 -46.55 9.66
CA ILE A 109 -9.96 -46.24 10.10
C ILE A 109 -9.82 -44.72 10.18
N ILE A 110 -9.38 -44.20 11.33
CA ILE A 110 -9.23 -42.76 11.56
C ILE A 110 -7.81 -42.48 12.03
N SER A 111 -7.14 -41.55 11.35
CA SER A 111 -5.85 -41.00 11.77
C SER A 111 -5.94 -40.34 13.15
N GLU A 112 -5.00 -40.68 14.05
CA GLU A 112 -4.90 -40.01 15.36
C GLU A 112 -4.34 -38.59 15.29
N ILE A 113 -3.78 -38.19 14.14
CA ILE A 113 -3.09 -36.90 13.98
C ILE A 113 -3.92 -35.84 13.26
N ASP A 114 -5.18 -36.17 12.94
CA ASP A 114 -6.11 -35.28 12.28
C ASP A 114 -6.65 -34.19 13.20
N HIS A 115 -7.15 -33.13 12.58
CA HIS A 115 -7.98 -32.12 13.25
C HIS A 115 -9.34 -32.75 13.62
N GLU A 116 -9.93 -32.38 14.77
CA GLU A 116 -11.18 -32.98 15.27
C GLU A 116 -12.34 -32.92 14.26
N SER A 117 -12.32 -31.93 13.36
CA SER A 117 -13.32 -31.82 12.28
C SER A 117 -13.35 -33.03 11.33
N ASN A 118 -12.24 -33.77 11.19
CA ASN A 118 -12.16 -35.02 10.43
C ASN A 118 -12.06 -36.28 11.32
N ILE A 119 -12.44 -36.17 12.60
CA ILE A 119 -12.49 -37.29 13.55
C ILE A 119 -13.91 -37.47 14.08
N ASP A 120 -14.44 -36.44 14.72
CA ASP A 120 -15.73 -36.49 15.43
C ASP A 120 -16.92 -36.94 14.55
N PRO A 121 -17.05 -36.53 13.27
CA PRO A 121 -18.14 -37.00 12.43
C PRO A 121 -18.15 -38.52 12.30
N TRP A 122 -16.97 -39.12 12.09
CA TRP A 122 -16.83 -40.55 11.88
C TRP A 122 -17.08 -41.34 13.15
N LEU A 123 -16.59 -40.86 14.30
CA LEU A 123 -16.88 -41.46 15.60
C LEU A 123 -18.39 -41.51 15.87
N HIS A 124 -19.07 -40.39 15.63
CA HIS A 124 -20.50 -40.27 15.90
C HIS A 124 -21.34 -41.19 15.02
N TYR A 125 -21.11 -41.19 13.70
CA TYR A 125 -21.92 -41.98 12.78
C TYR A 125 -21.53 -43.47 12.73
N ALA A 126 -20.27 -43.80 13.01
CA ALA A 126 -19.88 -45.20 13.24
C ALA A 126 -20.60 -45.79 14.46
N GLN A 127 -20.72 -45.02 15.55
CA GLN A 127 -21.47 -45.43 16.74
C GLN A 127 -22.95 -45.68 16.41
N ILE A 128 -23.58 -44.80 15.65
CA ILE A 128 -24.99 -44.96 15.22
C ILE A 128 -25.18 -46.20 14.34
N ALA A 129 -24.24 -46.45 13.42
CA ALA A 129 -24.30 -47.59 12.51
C ALA A 129 -23.90 -48.93 13.15
N GLY A 130 -23.24 -48.91 14.31
CA GLY A 130 -22.62 -50.10 14.91
C GLY A 130 -21.32 -50.54 14.20
N ALA A 131 -20.64 -49.62 13.53
CA ALA A 131 -19.34 -49.84 12.89
C ALA A 131 -18.19 -49.75 13.90
N ASN A 132 -17.09 -50.44 13.61
CA ASN A 132 -15.90 -50.50 14.46
C ASN A 132 -14.90 -49.40 14.07
N ILE A 133 -14.40 -48.68 15.07
CA ILE A 133 -13.32 -47.70 14.88
C ILE A 133 -11.96 -48.38 15.03
N LYS A 134 -11.06 -48.14 14.07
CA LYS A 134 -9.64 -48.48 14.14
C LYS A 134 -8.81 -47.21 14.11
N TRP A 135 -7.95 -47.03 15.09
CA TRP A 135 -7.07 -45.86 15.16
C TRP A 135 -5.79 -46.09 14.35
N TRP A 136 -5.47 -45.14 13.49
CA TRP A 136 -4.24 -45.12 12.72
C TRP A 136 -3.26 -44.16 13.36
N SER A 137 -2.31 -44.73 14.10
CA SER A 137 -1.24 -44.01 14.77
C SER A 137 0.06 -44.05 13.94
N PRO A 138 0.79 -42.93 13.83
CA PRO A 138 2.14 -42.93 13.29
C PRO A 138 3.09 -43.82 14.10
N ALA A 139 4.04 -44.47 13.42
CA ALA A 139 5.07 -45.27 14.08
C ALA A 139 6.11 -44.41 14.81
N ASP A 140 6.53 -43.29 14.19
CA ASP A 140 7.47 -42.34 14.77
C ASP A 140 6.74 -41.26 15.56
N ARG A 141 7.12 -41.07 16.82
CA ARG A 141 6.56 -40.04 17.70
C ARG A 141 7.33 -38.72 17.65
N SER A 142 8.57 -38.73 17.16
CA SER A 142 9.41 -37.54 17.03
C SER A 142 9.02 -36.70 15.82
N ASN A 143 8.73 -37.36 14.69
CA ASN A 143 8.11 -36.77 13.50
C ASN A 143 6.88 -37.59 13.09
N PRO A 144 5.71 -37.36 13.73
CA PRO A 144 4.48 -38.08 13.42
C PRO A 144 4.06 -37.90 11.96
N LYS A 145 4.23 -38.96 11.16
CA LYS A 145 3.85 -39.02 9.75
C LYS A 145 3.02 -40.25 9.47
N LEU A 146 1.94 -40.07 8.71
CA LEU A 146 1.13 -41.17 8.18
C LEU A 146 1.87 -41.89 7.06
N ASP A 147 1.95 -43.22 7.14
CA ASP A 147 2.64 -44.07 6.19
C ASP A 147 1.82 -45.32 5.82
N THR A 148 2.07 -45.85 4.62
CA THR A 148 1.28 -46.98 4.08
C THR A 148 1.52 -48.29 4.83
N LYS A 149 2.68 -48.49 5.48
CA LYS A 149 2.98 -49.75 6.20
C LYS A 149 2.13 -49.87 7.46
N THR A 150 2.01 -48.79 8.22
CA THR A 150 1.14 -48.77 9.40
C THR A 150 -0.33 -48.91 9.01
N LEU A 151 -0.76 -48.27 7.91
CA LEU A 151 -2.12 -48.41 7.38
C LEU A 151 -2.44 -49.85 6.93
N GLN A 152 -1.54 -50.50 6.18
CA GLN A 152 -1.73 -51.88 5.70
C GLN A 152 -2.01 -52.86 6.83
N SER A 153 -1.39 -52.67 8.00
CA SER A 153 -1.61 -53.53 9.16
C SER A 153 -3.02 -53.43 9.76
N LEU A 154 -3.75 -52.36 9.45
CA LEU A 154 -5.11 -52.09 9.97
C LEU A 154 -6.20 -52.51 9.00
N LEU A 155 -5.91 -52.53 7.69
CA LEU A 155 -6.86 -52.82 6.62
C LEU A 155 -7.35 -54.27 6.66
N THR A 156 -8.66 -54.44 6.47
CA THR A 156 -9.28 -55.76 6.28
C THR A 156 -10.37 -55.68 5.21
N THR A 157 -10.95 -56.82 4.82
CA THR A 157 -12.10 -56.86 3.91
C THR A 157 -13.35 -56.15 4.43
N LYS A 158 -13.39 -55.82 5.74
CA LYS A 158 -14.47 -55.05 6.38
C LYS A 158 -14.24 -53.55 6.37
N THR A 159 -13.07 -53.08 5.94
CA THR A 159 -12.80 -51.63 5.86
C THR A 159 -13.72 -50.98 4.83
N ARG A 160 -14.39 -49.90 5.24
CA ARG A 160 -15.26 -49.09 4.36
C ARG A 160 -14.78 -47.65 4.21
N LEU A 161 -14.10 -47.13 5.21
CA LEU A 161 -13.63 -45.76 5.17
C LEU A 161 -12.28 -45.63 5.88
N VAL A 162 -11.39 -44.85 5.28
CA VAL A 162 -10.16 -44.36 5.89
C VAL A 162 -10.20 -42.83 5.88
N ALA A 163 -9.98 -42.19 7.02
CA ALA A 163 -9.95 -40.73 7.15
C ALA A 163 -8.56 -40.25 7.61
N CYS A 164 -8.00 -39.28 6.90
CA CYS A 164 -6.70 -38.69 7.23
C CYS A 164 -6.55 -37.24 6.72
N THR A 165 -5.54 -36.52 7.21
CA THR A 165 -5.15 -35.21 6.71
C THR A 165 -4.07 -35.27 5.63
N HIS A 166 -4.15 -34.40 4.62
CA HIS A 166 -3.09 -34.24 3.60
C HIS A 166 -1.81 -33.68 4.21
N ALA A 167 -1.94 -32.70 5.11
CA ALA A 167 -0.82 -32.14 5.83
C ALA A 167 -1.24 -31.76 7.26
N SER A 168 -0.35 -31.97 8.22
CA SER A 168 -0.65 -31.64 9.61
C SER A 168 -0.87 -30.13 9.80
N ASN A 169 -2.01 -29.72 10.35
CA ASN A 169 -2.34 -28.33 10.66
C ASN A 169 -1.47 -27.71 11.78
N ILE A 170 -0.76 -28.55 12.53
CA ILE A 170 0.14 -28.14 13.61
C ILE A 170 1.61 -28.37 13.22
N LEU A 171 1.97 -29.49 12.59
CA LEU A 171 3.38 -29.81 12.27
C LEU A 171 3.84 -29.35 10.89
N GLY A 172 2.90 -29.10 9.97
CA GLY A 172 3.18 -28.78 8.57
C GLY A 172 3.65 -29.96 7.73
N SER A 173 3.91 -31.14 8.30
CA SER A 173 4.35 -32.34 7.57
C SER A 173 3.33 -32.77 6.52
N ILE A 174 3.80 -33.08 5.30
CA ILE A 174 2.98 -33.53 4.15
C ILE A 174 2.97 -35.07 4.07
N HIS A 175 1.79 -35.64 3.86
CA HIS A 175 1.58 -37.08 3.67
C HIS A 175 1.43 -37.47 2.20
N ASP A 176 1.89 -38.65 1.82
CA ASP A 176 1.76 -39.18 0.46
C ASP A 176 0.34 -39.73 0.24
N ILE A 177 -0.60 -38.83 -0.05
CA ILE A 177 -2.00 -39.17 -0.24
C ILE A 177 -2.21 -40.11 -1.42
N LYS A 178 -1.39 -40.04 -2.47
CA LYS A 178 -1.49 -40.95 -3.60
C LYS A 178 -1.17 -42.38 -3.19
N ALA A 179 -0.07 -42.59 -2.49
CA ALA A 179 0.29 -43.92 -1.99
C ALA A 179 -0.75 -44.45 -0.98
N ILE A 180 -1.31 -43.56 -0.15
CA ILE A 180 -2.39 -43.91 0.79
C ILE A 180 -3.65 -44.33 0.04
N ALA A 181 -4.07 -43.58 -0.99
CA ALA A 181 -5.23 -43.91 -1.81
C ALA A 181 -5.08 -45.27 -2.48
N ASP A 182 -3.92 -45.52 -3.11
CA ASP A 182 -3.62 -46.80 -3.75
C ASP A 182 -3.73 -47.96 -2.75
N THR A 183 -3.20 -47.77 -1.54
CA THR A 183 -3.24 -48.76 -0.46
C THR A 183 -4.68 -49.01 0.03
N VAL A 184 -5.50 -47.98 0.18
CA VAL A 184 -6.91 -48.11 0.60
C VAL A 184 -7.72 -48.85 -0.47
N HIS A 185 -7.48 -48.55 -1.75
CA HIS A 185 -8.21 -49.13 -2.87
C HIS A 185 -7.86 -50.58 -3.18
N GLU A 186 -6.83 -51.15 -2.54
CA GLU A 186 -6.61 -52.61 -2.51
C GLU A 186 -7.80 -53.35 -1.87
N ILE A 187 -8.57 -52.69 -1.00
CA ILE A 187 -9.77 -53.24 -0.37
C ILE A 187 -11.02 -52.83 -1.17
N PRO A 188 -11.76 -53.80 -1.77
CA PRO A 188 -12.98 -53.49 -2.51
C PRO A 188 -14.03 -52.78 -1.65
N GLY A 189 -14.45 -51.61 -2.11
CA GLY A 189 -15.49 -50.81 -1.44
C GLY A 189 -15.00 -49.93 -0.29
N ALA A 190 -13.69 -49.93 0.03
CA ALA A 190 -13.12 -48.94 0.94
C ALA A 190 -12.94 -47.59 0.24
N LEU A 191 -13.24 -46.51 0.96
CA LEU A 191 -13.15 -45.13 0.48
C LEU A 191 -12.13 -44.33 1.31
N LEU A 192 -11.45 -43.37 0.69
CA LEU A 192 -10.52 -42.44 1.36
C LEU A 192 -11.12 -41.04 1.48
N CYS A 193 -11.23 -40.53 2.71
CA CYS A 193 -11.58 -39.14 3.00
C CYS A 193 -10.37 -38.33 3.48
N VAL A 194 -10.03 -37.27 2.76
CA VAL A 194 -8.84 -36.44 3.01
C VAL A 194 -9.23 -35.04 3.48
N ASP A 195 -8.71 -34.62 4.63
CA ASP A 195 -8.71 -33.23 5.07
C ASP A 195 -7.51 -32.48 4.48
N GLY A 196 -7.80 -31.60 3.51
CA GLY A 196 -6.83 -30.77 2.80
C GLY A 196 -6.74 -29.34 3.31
N VAL A 197 -7.38 -28.99 4.42
CA VAL A 197 -7.50 -27.60 4.91
C VAL A 197 -6.13 -26.94 5.11
N ALA A 198 -5.17 -27.67 5.67
CA ALA A 198 -3.82 -27.16 5.91
C ALA A 198 -2.99 -27.09 4.63
N TYR A 199 -3.25 -27.95 3.64
CA TYR A 199 -2.47 -28.03 2.40
C TYR A 199 -2.90 -26.98 1.35
N ALA A 200 -4.20 -26.73 1.25
CA ALA A 200 -4.82 -25.85 0.27
C ALA A 200 -4.24 -24.41 0.17
N PRO A 201 -3.81 -23.74 1.26
CA PRO A 201 -3.19 -22.41 1.15
C PRO A 201 -1.86 -22.39 0.40
N HIS A 202 -1.17 -23.52 0.31
CA HIS A 202 0.26 -23.54 -0.02
C HIS A 202 0.55 -24.18 -1.36
N ARG A 203 -0.30 -25.08 -1.86
CA ARG A 203 -0.03 -25.89 -3.05
C ARG A 203 -1.29 -26.11 -3.88
N ALA A 204 -1.10 -26.34 -5.18
CA ALA A 204 -2.16 -26.78 -6.07
C ALA A 204 -2.74 -28.14 -5.62
N ILE A 205 -4.05 -28.30 -5.76
CA ILE A 205 -4.75 -29.55 -5.46
C ILE A 205 -5.19 -30.18 -6.78
N ASP A 206 -4.89 -31.46 -6.95
CA ASP A 206 -5.44 -32.28 -8.02
C ASP A 206 -6.05 -33.55 -7.41
N VAL A 207 -7.36 -33.53 -7.18
CA VAL A 207 -8.03 -34.66 -6.51
C VAL A 207 -8.03 -35.94 -7.34
N LYS A 208 -7.82 -35.85 -8.66
CA LYS A 208 -7.76 -37.01 -9.55
C LYS A 208 -6.38 -37.65 -9.51
N GLU A 209 -5.34 -36.83 -9.54
CA GLU A 209 -3.96 -37.30 -9.36
C GLU A 209 -3.77 -37.94 -7.97
N LEU A 210 -4.32 -37.32 -6.92
CA LEU A 210 -4.26 -37.82 -5.54
C LEU A 210 -5.03 -39.13 -5.34
N GLY A 211 -6.03 -39.43 -6.18
CA GLY A 211 -6.87 -40.63 -6.03
C GLY A 211 -7.81 -40.61 -4.82
N ALA A 212 -8.04 -39.44 -4.19
CA ALA A 212 -8.97 -39.34 -3.06
C ALA A 212 -10.42 -39.61 -3.49
N ASP A 213 -11.21 -40.25 -2.62
CA ASP A 213 -12.65 -40.41 -2.84
C ASP A 213 -13.43 -39.20 -2.36
N PHE A 214 -13.03 -38.64 -1.21
CA PHE A 214 -13.50 -37.38 -0.68
C PHE A 214 -12.32 -36.48 -0.32
N TYR A 215 -12.42 -35.20 -0.61
CA TYR A 215 -11.38 -34.21 -0.28
C TYR A 215 -12.03 -32.90 0.15
N ALA A 216 -11.73 -32.41 1.35
CA ALA A 216 -12.33 -31.19 1.87
C ALA A 216 -11.28 -30.11 2.20
N PHE A 217 -11.59 -28.85 1.92
CA PHE A 217 -10.80 -27.72 2.39
C PHE A 217 -11.67 -26.47 2.63
N SER A 218 -11.07 -25.42 3.18
CA SER A 218 -11.77 -24.17 3.54
C SER A 218 -11.21 -22.99 2.76
N TRP A 219 -12.09 -22.22 2.11
CA TRP A 219 -11.70 -21.06 1.29
C TRP A 219 -11.13 -19.90 2.13
N TYR A 220 -11.49 -19.76 3.40
CA TYR A 220 -10.90 -18.75 4.28
C TYR A 220 -9.44 -19.03 4.66
N LYS A 221 -8.95 -20.25 4.41
CA LYS A 221 -7.51 -20.56 4.44
C LYS A 221 -6.83 -20.21 3.12
N VAL A 222 -7.59 -20.17 2.03
CA VAL A 222 -7.12 -19.87 0.67
C VAL A 222 -7.54 -18.44 0.29
N TYR A 223 -7.24 -17.48 1.15
CA TYR A 223 -7.34 -16.04 0.87
C TYR A 223 -8.77 -15.52 0.61
N GLY A 224 -9.79 -16.33 0.96
CA GLY A 224 -11.20 -16.12 0.66
C GLY A 224 -12.10 -15.95 1.89
N PRO A 225 -13.43 -16.09 1.73
CA PRO A 225 -14.38 -15.98 2.84
C PRO A 225 -14.56 -17.30 3.61
N HIS A 226 -15.27 -17.23 4.74
CA HIS A 226 -15.64 -18.37 5.58
C HIS A 226 -16.70 -19.28 4.94
N ILE A 227 -16.27 -20.05 3.95
CA ILE A 227 -16.96 -21.20 3.35
C ILE A 227 -15.95 -22.33 3.10
N SER A 228 -16.45 -23.50 2.73
CA SER A 228 -15.68 -24.70 2.47
C SER A 228 -16.11 -25.37 1.19
N LEU A 229 -15.26 -26.25 0.68
CA LEU A 229 -15.56 -27.11 -0.45
C LEU A 229 -15.29 -28.56 -0.03
N LEU A 230 -16.22 -29.44 -0.39
CA LEU A 230 -16.04 -30.88 -0.35
C LEU A 230 -16.14 -31.42 -1.77
N TYR A 231 -15.12 -32.18 -2.18
CA TYR A 231 -15.13 -33.03 -3.34
C TYR A 231 -15.56 -34.45 -2.97
N GLY A 232 -16.27 -35.12 -3.88
CA GLY A 232 -16.67 -36.52 -3.80
C GLY A 232 -16.68 -37.15 -5.18
N SER A 233 -15.83 -38.15 -5.40
CA SER A 233 -15.73 -38.85 -6.68
C SER A 233 -17.07 -39.47 -7.08
N ARG A 234 -17.38 -39.54 -8.37
CA ARG A 234 -18.64 -40.15 -8.85
C ARG A 234 -18.88 -41.56 -8.28
N LYS A 235 -17.82 -42.37 -8.19
CA LYS A 235 -17.87 -43.72 -7.60
C LYS A 235 -18.22 -43.66 -6.11
N ALA A 236 -17.60 -42.76 -5.35
CA ALA A 236 -17.87 -42.59 -3.93
C ALA A 236 -19.30 -42.09 -3.67
N GLN A 237 -19.85 -41.26 -4.56
CA GLN A 237 -21.22 -40.76 -4.47
C GLN A 237 -22.28 -41.88 -4.50
N GLU A 238 -22.01 -43.05 -5.07
CA GLU A 238 -22.93 -44.20 -5.06
C GLU A 238 -23.18 -44.76 -3.65
N GLN A 239 -22.23 -44.53 -2.74
CA GLN A 239 -22.30 -44.93 -1.34
C GLN A 239 -23.00 -43.90 -0.44
N LEU A 240 -23.53 -42.81 -1.03
CA LEU A 240 -24.18 -41.73 -0.30
C LEU A 240 -25.71 -41.81 -0.39
N LYS A 241 -26.38 -41.53 0.74
CA LYS A 241 -27.82 -41.30 0.83
C LYS A 241 -28.10 -39.78 0.73
N PRO A 242 -29.01 -39.32 -0.13
CA PRO A 242 -29.34 -37.90 -0.20
C PRO A 242 -29.89 -37.39 1.14
N LEU A 243 -29.40 -36.25 1.61
CA LEU A 243 -29.88 -35.57 2.82
C LEU A 243 -30.88 -34.45 2.52
N GLY A 244 -30.94 -34.01 1.25
CA GLY A 244 -31.86 -32.98 0.79
C GLY A 244 -33.33 -33.40 0.85
N HIS A 245 -34.22 -32.48 0.48
CA HIS A 245 -35.66 -32.78 0.44
C HIS A 245 -35.98 -33.90 -0.55
N TYR A 246 -36.96 -34.76 -0.21
CA TYR A 246 -37.30 -35.95 -0.99
C TYR A 246 -37.69 -35.69 -2.46
N PHE A 247 -38.08 -34.45 -2.78
CA PHE A 247 -38.48 -34.02 -4.13
C PHE A 247 -37.35 -33.37 -4.93
N ASN A 248 -36.21 -33.07 -4.30
CA ASN A 248 -35.04 -32.52 -5.00
C ASN A 248 -34.35 -33.62 -5.83
N PRO A 249 -33.60 -33.24 -6.86
CA PRO A 249 -32.70 -34.17 -7.54
C PRO A 249 -31.71 -34.83 -6.56
N SER A 250 -31.05 -35.91 -7.00
CA SER A 250 -30.01 -36.62 -6.23
C SER A 250 -28.83 -37.05 -7.10
N ALA A 251 -28.60 -36.31 -8.20
CA ALA A 251 -27.68 -36.71 -9.26
C ALA A 251 -26.24 -36.24 -8.99
N SER A 252 -26.06 -35.05 -8.40
CA SER A 252 -24.76 -34.46 -8.07
C SER A 252 -24.42 -34.57 -6.57
N LEU A 253 -23.17 -34.28 -6.20
CA LEU A 253 -22.77 -34.20 -4.80
C LEU A 253 -23.52 -33.09 -4.04
N MET A 254 -23.72 -31.94 -4.70
CA MET A 254 -24.52 -30.82 -4.17
C MET A 254 -25.93 -31.29 -3.81
N ASP A 255 -26.61 -31.96 -4.76
CA ASP A 255 -27.96 -32.48 -4.55
C ASP A 255 -28.05 -33.41 -3.32
N LYS A 256 -26.99 -34.17 -3.07
CA LYS A 256 -26.96 -35.16 -1.98
C LYS A 256 -26.66 -34.54 -0.62
N LEU A 257 -25.80 -33.53 -0.54
CA LEU A 257 -25.22 -33.07 0.75
C LEU A 257 -25.56 -31.64 1.15
N GLU A 258 -26.15 -30.83 0.25
CA GLU A 258 -26.52 -29.44 0.53
C GLU A 258 -27.83 -29.37 1.35
N LEU A 259 -27.79 -28.72 2.52
CA LEU A 259 -28.92 -28.67 3.46
C LEU A 259 -29.62 -27.29 3.58
N ALA A 260 -28.95 -26.20 3.19
CA ALA A 260 -29.45 -24.84 3.41
C ALA A 260 -29.28 -23.90 2.20
N GLY A 261 -28.84 -24.44 1.04
CA GLY A 261 -28.29 -23.64 -0.05
C GLY A 261 -26.95 -23.01 0.33
N ALA A 262 -26.00 -22.92 -0.61
CA ALA A 262 -24.75 -22.23 -0.38
C ALA A 262 -24.98 -20.72 -0.21
N SER A 263 -24.15 -20.05 0.61
CA SER A 263 -24.16 -18.59 0.72
C SER A 263 -23.80 -17.97 -0.62
N TYR A 264 -24.77 -17.33 -1.29
CA TYR A 264 -24.64 -16.87 -2.68
C TYR A 264 -23.52 -15.84 -2.82
N GLU A 265 -23.44 -14.86 -1.90
CA GLU A 265 -22.44 -13.80 -1.87
C GLU A 265 -21.03 -14.33 -1.69
N LEU A 266 -20.86 -15.33 -0.82
CA LEU A 266 -19.55 -15.93 -0.53
C LEU A 266 -19.12 -16.86 -1.66
N THR A 267 -20.06 -17.64 -2.20
CA THR A 267 -19.82 -18.55 -3.33
C THR A 267 -19.34 -17.78 -4.55
N GLN A 268 -20.04 -16.69 -4.93
CA GLN A 268 -19.67 -15.87 -6.08
C GLN A 268 -18.28 -15.23 -5.95
N SER A 269 -17.81 -14.99 -4.72
CA SER A 269 -16.48 -14.42 -4.47
C SER A 269 -15.32 -15.39 -4.78
N ILE A 270 -15.58 -16.67 -5.04
CA ILE A 270 -14.57 -17.64 -5.50
C ILE A 270 -14.03 -17.23 -6.88
N ILE A 271 -14.81 -16.55 -7.71
CA ILE A 271 -14.40 -16.10 -9.06
C ILE A 271 -13.15 -15.19 -8.98
N PRO A 272 -13.20 -14.03 -8.28
CA PRO A 272 -12.02 -13.18 -8.14
C PRO A 272 -10.91 -13.82 -7.30
N LEU A 273 -11.24 -14.74 -6.39
CA LEU A 273 -10.25 -15.51 -5.63
C LEU A 273 -9.40 -16.39 -6.54
N VAL A 274 -10.01 -17.22 -7.39
CA VAL A 274 -9.23 -18.09 -8.29
C VAL A 274 -8.50 -17.26 -9.35
N ALA A 275 -9.08 -16.13 -9.78
CA ALA A 275 -8.42 -15.20 -10.70
C ALA A 275 -7.09 -14.63 -10.16
N TYR A 276 -6.92 -14.56 -8.84
CA TYR A 276 -5.67 -14.14 -8.18
C TYR A 276 -4.47 -14.98 -8.62
N PHE A 277 -4.66 -16.28 -8.88
CA PHE A 277 -3.58 -17.18 -9.33
C PHE A 277 -3.23 -17.02 -10.82
N GLY A 278 -3.92 -16.12 -11.53
CA GLY A 278 -3.66 -15.79 -12.92
C GLY A 278 -4.08 -16.89 -13.91
N LYS A 279 -3.64 -16.75 -15.16
CA LYS A 279 -3.99 -17.67 -16.26
C LYS A 279 -3.24 -19.01 -16.21
N ASN A 280 -2.13 -19.07 -15.49
CA ASN A 280 -1.35 -20.29 -15.28
C ASN A 280 -1.17 -20.57 -13.78
N PRO A 281 -2.23 -21.05 -13.09
CA PRO A 281 -2.17 -21.30 -11.65
C PRO A 281 -1.06 -22.25 -11.22
N LYS A 282 -0.71 -23.24 -12.06
CA LYS A 282 0.38 -24.18 -11.77
C LYS A 282 1.71 -23.46 -11.59
N LYS A 283 2.07 -22.59 -12.54
CA LYS A 283 3.30 -21.79 -12.45
C LYS A 283 3.28 -20.88 -11.21
N THR A 284 2.15 -20.24 -10.93
CA THR A 284 1.99 -19.38 -9.75
C THR A 284 2.20 -20.17 -8.45
N TRP A 285 1.67 -21.39 -8.36
CA TRP A 285 1.89 -22.27 -7.21
C TRP A 285 3.35 -22.72 -7.07
N ASP A 286 4.04 -23.01 -8.17
CA ASP A 286 5.47 -23.35 -8.14
C ASP A 286 6.30 -22.18 -7.59
N GLU A 287 5.98 -20.93 -7.98
CA GLU A 287 6.66 -19.72 -7.51
C GLU A 287 6.32 -19.41 -6.04
N ILE A 288 5.06 -19.58 -5.62
CA ILE A 288 4.64 -19.50 -4.21
C ILE A 288 5.43 -20.51 -3.36
N THR A 289 5.51 -21.75 -3.84
CA THR A 289 6.19 -22.85 -3.16
C THR A 289 7.66 -22.52 -2.88
N GLN A 290 8.37 -22.01 -3.89
CA GLN A 290 9.78 -21.62 -3.77
C GLN A 290 9.98 -20.46 -2.77
N HIS A 291 9.05 -19.52 -2.72
CA HIS A 291 9.12 -18.41 -1.76
C HIS A 291 8.88 -18.88 -0.32
N GLU A 292 7.83 -19.67 -0.10
CA GLU A 292 7.52 -20.24 1.21
C GLU A 292 8.65 -21.13 1.74
N GLU A 293 9.33 -21.87 0.86
CA GLU A 293 10.50 -22.68 1.19
C GLU A 293 11.63 -21.83 1.80
N LYS A 294 11.89 -20.64 1.25
CA LYS A 294 12.91 -19.72 1.78
C LYS A 294 12.54 -19.21 3.17
N LEU A 295 11.27 -18.82 3.36
CA LEU A 295 10.77 -18.33 4.65
C LEU A 295 10.87 -19.41 5.73
N GLN A 296 10.40 -20.62 5.44
CA GLN A 296 10.42 -21.71 6.41
C GLN A 296 11.85 -22.14 6.73
N LYS A 297 12.74 -22.19 5.74
CA LYS A 297 14.15 -22.54 5.93
C LYS A 297 14.81 -21.65 6.97
N ARG A 298 14.61 -20.33 6.87
CA ARG A 298 15.18 -19.37 7.80
C ARG A 298 14.68 -19.56 9.24
N LEU A 299 13.38 -19.78 9.39
CA LEU A 299 12.79 -20.03 10.70
C LEU A 299 13.33 -21.33 11.31
N ILE A 300 13.37 -22.40 10.52
CA ILE A 300 13.87 -23.71 10.94
C ILE A 300 15.34 -23.63 11.36
N GLU A 301 16.21 -23.03 10.53
CA GLU A 301 17.64 -22.87 10.83
C GLU A 301 17.85 -22.11 12.15
N TYR A 302 17.06 -21.06 12.41
CA TYR A 302 17.13 -20.34 13.68
C TYR A 302 16.68 -21.22 14.86
N LEU A 303 15.54 -21.89 14.75
CA LEU A 303 15.00 -22.74 15.82
C LEU A 303 15.92 -23.93 16.12
N ASP A 304 16.52 -24.53 15.09
CA ASP A 304 17.43 -25.67 15.21
C ASP A 304 18.79 -25.25 15.82
N SER A 305 19.21 -23.99 15.61
CA SER A 305 20.42 -23.43 16.24
C SER A 305 20.31 -23.26 17.77
N ARG A 306 19.10 -23.40 18.34
CA ARG A 306 18.79 -23.15 19.75
C ARG A 306 18.66 -24.46 20.54
N PRO A 307 19.57 -24.78 21.48
CA PRO A 307 19.55 -26.05 22.22
C PRO A 307 18.41 -26.18 23.24
N ASP A 308 17.78 -25.05 23.59
CA ASP A 308 16.61 -24.97 24.44
C ASP A 308 15.30 -25.17 23.68
N ILE A 309 15.32 -25.18 22.35
CA ILE A 309 14.13 -25.35 21.50
C ILE A 309 14.05 -26.79 20.99
N SER A 310 12.84 -27.29 20.83
CA SER A 310 12.59 -28.55 20.12
C SER A 310 11.49 -28.34 19.10
N ILE A 311 11.86 -28.40 17.82
CA ILE A 311 10.89 -28.43 16.72
C ILE A 311 10.08 -29.73 16.83
N ARG A 312 8.77 -29.63 16.63
CA ARG A 312 7.84 -30.76 16.63
C ARG A 312 7.43 -31.04 15.18
N GLY A 313 7.70 -32.26 14.71
CA GLY A 313 7.45 -32.66 13.32
C GLY A 313 8.69 -32.62 12.43
N GLU A 314 8.48 -32.43 11.13
CA GLU A 314 9.56 -32.41 10.14
C GLU A 314 10.57 -31.30 10.45
N THR A 315 11.86 -31.57 10.28
CA THR A 315 12.95 -30.60 10.49
C THR A 315 13.62 -30.19 9.18
N SER A 316 13.41 -30.95 8.10
CA SER A 316 13.76 -30.50 6.77
C SER A 316 13.02 -29.20 6.44
N SER A 317 13.64 -28.35 5.62
CA SER A 317 13.00 -27.16 5.05
C SER A 317 12.56 -27.39 3.60
N GLU A 318 12.67 -28.60 3.08
CA GLU A 318 12.31 -28.91 1.70
C GLU A 318 10.79 -28.80 1.47
N ALA A 319 10.40 -28.10 0.42
CA ALA A 319 9.00 -27.84 0.09
C ALA A 319 8.16 -29.09 -0.20
N ALA A 320 8.80 -30.21 -0.56
CA ALA A 320 8.15 -31.47 -0.90
C ALA A 320 7.66 -32.25 0.32
N VAL A 321 8.24 -32.01 1.50
CA VAL A 321 7.96 -32.80 2.71
C VAL A 321 7.24 -32.01 3.80
N ARG A 322 7.22 -30.67 3.71
CA ARG A 322 6.48 -29.81 4.65
C ARG A 322 5.92 -28.53 4.03
N LEU A 323 4.98 -27.97 4.76
CA LEU A 323 4.43 -26.62 4.63
C LEU A 323 5.13 -25.65 5.61
N PRO A 324 5.06 -24.33 5.36
CA PRO A 324 5.62 -23.27 6.23
C PRO A 324 4.82 -23.07 7.54
N THR A 325 4.30 -24.16 8.10
CA THR A 325 3.73 -24.25 9.44
C THR A 325 4.72 -25.00 10.32
N VAL A 326 5.36 -24.28 11.24
CA VAL A 326 6.42 -24.79 12.11
C VAL A 326 5.96 -24.70 13.56
N SER A 327 5.97 -25.84 14.24
CA SER A 327 5.65 -25.93 15.66
C SER A 327 6.88 -26.27 16.48
N PHE A 328 7.00 -25.69 17.68
CA PHE A 328 8.11 -25.95 18.59
C PHE A 328 7.70 -25.75 20.05
N THR A 329 8.51 -26.31 20.95
CA THR A 329 8.41 -26.10 22.40
C THR A 329 9.74 -25.56 22.93
N VAL A 330 9.70 -24.78 24.02
CA VAL A 330 10.90 -24.18 24.64
C VAL A 330 11.11 -24.76 26.03
N ARG A 331 12.30 -25.31 26.28
CA ARG A 331 12.65 -25.93 27.56
C ARG A 331 12.53 -24.92 28.71
N GLY A 332 11.72 -25.26 29.71
CA GLY A 332 11.53 -24.43 30.90
C GLY A 332 10.56 -23.24 30.72
N ARG A 333 9.83 -23.16 29.59
CA ARG A 333 8.79 -22.15 29.36
C ARG A 333 7.54 -22.80 28.79
N SER A 334 6.36 -22.33 29.21
CA SER A 334 5.11 -22.69 28.54
C SER A 334 5.02 -22.01 27.17
N SER A 335 4.40 -22.68 26.20
CA SER A 335 4.11 -22.17 24.87
C SER A 335 3.32 -20.87 24.94
N GLN A 336 2.35 -20.79 25.87
CA GLN A 336 1.65 -19.54 26.18
C GLN A 336 2.62 -18.40 26.51
N SER A 337 3.52 -18.60 27.48
CA SER A 337 4.44 -17.54 27.91
C SER A 337 5.42 -17.12 26.82
N VAL A 338 5.72 -18.01 25.87
CA VAL A 338 6.58 -17.69 24.73
C VAL A 338 5.85 -16.79 23.75
N VAL A 339 4.61 -17.13 23.39
CA VAL A 339 3.78 -16.29 22.50
C VAL A 339 3.50 -14.93 23.10
N GLU A 340 3.07 -14.87 24.36
CA GLU A 340 2.81 -13.59 25.06
C GLU A 340 4.07 -12.71 25.12
N ALA A 341 5.24 -13.33 25.29
CA ALA A 341 6.50 -12.59 25.24
C ALA A 341 6.80 -12.07 23.83
N VAL A 342 6.53 -12.83 22.77
CA VAL A 342 6.70 -12.35 21.39
C VAL A 342 5.78 -11.17 21.11
N GLU A 343 4.50 -11.27 21.48
CA GLU A 343 3.50 -10.21 21.31
C GLU A 343 3.84 -8.95 22.13
N THR A 344 4.43 -9.11 23.31
CA THR A 344 4.86 -7.97 24.15
C THR A 344 6.02 -7.20 23.52
N HIS A 345 6.88 -7.85 22.74
CA HIS A 345 8.11 -7.26 22.20
C HIS A 345 8.06 -7.01 20.69
N SER A 346 6.96 -7.34 20.01
CA SER A 346 6.82 -7.21 18.56
C SER A 346 5.37 -7.22 18.10
N ASN A 347 5.10 -6.72 16.90
CA ASN A 347 3.79 -6.82 16.23
C ASN A 347 3.62 -8.15 15.48
N ILE A 348 4.23 -9.24 15.95
CA ILE A 348 4.13 -10.57 15.34
C ILE A 348 3.01 -11.37 15.99
N GLY A 349 2.00 -11.71 15.21
CA GLY A 349 0.88 -12.56 15.64
C GLY A 349 1.18 -14.02 15.36
N ILE A 350 1.56 -14.76 16.39
CA ILE A 350 1.72 -16.23 16.38
C ILE A 350 0.84 -16.82 17.49
N ARG A 351 0.67 -18.14 17.53
CA ARG A 351 -0.30 -18.74 18.46
C ARG A 351 0.26 -19.97 19.16
N TRP A 352 -0.34 -20.30 20.30
CA TRP A 352 -0.01 -21.50 21.07
C TRP A 352 -1.22 -22.41 21.27
N GLY A 353 -0.97 -23.66 21.67
CA GLY A 353 -1.98 -24.65 22.03
C GLY A 353 -1.96 -25.89 21.13
N HIS A 354 -3.06 -26.63 21.11
CA HIS A 354 -3.19 -27.89 20.35
C HIS A 354 -3.98 -27.75 19.04
N PHE A 355 -4.54 -26.58 18.73
CA PHE A 355 -5.21 -26.25 17.45
C PHE A 355 -6.25 -27.26 16.97
N PHE A 356 -7.09 -27.77 17.89
CA PHE A 356 -8.06 -28.85 17.66
C PHE A 356 -7.47 -30.16 17.11
N SER A 357 -6.17 -30.40 17.32
CA SER A 357 -5.50 -31.70 17.07
C SER A 357 -5.06 -32.27 18.41
N LYS A 358 -6.01 -32.40 19.35
CA LYS A 358 -5.72 -32.72 20.75
C LYS A 358 -5.10 -34.12 20.92
N ARG A 359 -5.57 -35.10 20.14
CA ARG A 359 -4.99 -36.46 20.12
C ARG A 359 -3.55 -36.50 19.64
N LEU A 360 -3.20 -35.69 18.63
CA LEU A 360 -1.81 -35.53 18.18
C LEU A 360 -0.93 -34.99 19.32
N ALA A 361 -1.36 -33.92 19.97
CA ALA A 361 -0.63 -33.32 21.09
C ALA A 361 -0.43 -34.33 22.23
N GLU A 362 -1.50 -34.96 22.73
CA GLU A 362 -1.44 -35.85 23.89
C GLU A 362 -0.79 -37.20 23.58
N LYS A 363 -1.22 -37.88 22.51
CA LYS A 363 -0.86 -39.30 22.28
C LYS A 363 0.41 -39.47 21.48
N ALA A 364 0.59 -38.66 20.43
CA ALA A 364 1.72 -38.79 19.53
C ALA A 364 2.91 -37.97 20.04
N LEU A 365 2.70 -36.73 20.49
CA LEU A 365 3.78 -35.85 20.96
C LEU A 365 4.02 -35.89 22.48
N GLY A 366 3.07 -36.40 23.27
CA GLY A 366 3.19 -36.45 24.73
C GLY A 366 3.14 -35.08 25.41
N LEU A 367 2.38 -34.14 24.83
CA LEU A 367 2.19 -32.77 25.31
C LEU A 367 0.88 -32.64 26.08
N ASP A 368 0.83 -31.70 27.02
CA ASP A 368 -0.39 -31.33 27.74
C ASP A 368 -1.21 -30.27 26.96
N ASP A 369 -2.20 -29.67 27.62
CA ASP A 369 -3.07 -28.66 27.02
C ASP A 369 -2.34 -27.36 26.60
N ASP A 370 -1.12 -27.10 27.10
CA ASP A 370 -0.28 -25.97 26.64
C ASP A 370 0.22 -26.18 25.21
N GLY A 371 0.32 -27.43 24.76
CA GLY A 371 0.60 -27.80 23.38
C GLY A 371 1.95 -27.28 22.87
N VAL A 372 1.92 -26.52 21.77
CA VAL A 372 3.13 -25.99 21.10
C VAL A 372 2.97 -24.51 20.79
N VAL A 373 4.09 -23.83 20.53
CA VAL A 373 4.11 -22.58 19.78
C VAL A 373 4.03 -22.92 18.30
N ARG A 374 3.12 -22.30 17.55
CA ARG A 374 2.97 -22.47 16.10
C ARG A 374 3.18 -21.15 15.38
N VAL A 375 4.10 -21.17 14.43
CA VAL A 375 4.29 -20.12 13.43
C VAL A 375 3.86 -20.68 12.08
N SER A 376 2.98 -19.97 11.38
CA SER A 376 2.46 -20.38 10.08
C SER A 376 2.50 -19.19 9.11
N LEU A 377 3.39 -19.28 8.14
CA LEU A 377 3.66 -18.25 7.14
C LEU A 377 3.01 -18.65 5.82
N VAL A 378 2.70 -17.67 4.95
CA VAL A 378 2.27 -17.89 3.57
C VAL A 378 3.05 -16.96 2.64
N HIS A 379 2.79 -17.04 1.34
CA HIS A 379 3.57 -16.34 0.31
C HIS A 379 3.66 -14.82 0.49
N TYR A 380 2.72 -14.17 1.18
CA TYR A 380 2.74 -12.73 1.41
C TYR A 380 3.61 -12.30 2.60
N ASN A 381 4.23 -13.21 3.35
CA ASN A 381 5.22 -12.87 4.37
C ASN A 381 6.60 -12.60 3.71
N THR A 382 7.39 -11.66 4.23
CA THR A 382 8.69 -11.24 3.67
C THR A 382 9.78 -11.15 4.74
N ASP A 383 11.04 -11.33 4.35
CA ASP A 383 12.23 -11.09 5.19
C ASP A 383 12.49 -9.58 5.39
N LEU A 384 12.89 -9.18 6.59
CA LEU A 384 13.23 -7.79 6.97
C LEU A 384 14.74 -7.60 7.14
N ARG A 385 15.25 -6.45 6.71
CA ARG A 385 16.54 -5.82 7.09
C ARG A 385 16.79 -4.70 6.10
N ASP A 386 17.62 -3.66 6.31
CA ASP A 386 17.61 -2.32 6.91
C ASP A 386 18.28 -1.18 5.98
N GLY A 387 17.60 -0.05 5.66
CA GLY A 387 18.00 1.04 4.71
C GLY A 387 17.25 1.14 3.35
N ASN A 388 17.62 0.27 2.38
CA ASN A 388 16.70 -0.33 1.38
C ASN A 388 15.63 -1.23 2.04
N GLN A 389 15.78 -1.34 3.33
CA GLN A 389 15.89 -2.60 4.00
C GLN A 389 15.13 -2.25 5.37
N SER A 390 14.93 -0.95 5.68
CA SER A 390 13.94 -0.31 6.56
C SER A 390 12.63 0.02 5.80
N LEU A 391 12.62 -0.23 4.49
CA LEU A 391 11.40 -0.27 3.68
C LEU A 391 10.70 -1.59 3.95
N ILE A 392 9.37 -1.57 4.05
CA ILE A 392 8.55 -2.80 4.14
C ILE A 392 8.85 -3.75 2.96
N ASN A 393 9.22 -3.19 1.79
CA ASN A 393 9.63 -3.91 0.60
C ASN A 393 10.97 -3.34 0.09
N PRO A 394 12.04 -4.16 -0.02
CA PRO A 394 13.28 -3.71 -0.64
C PRO A 394 13.12 -3.31 -2.10
N LEU A 395 13.83 -2.24 -2.50
CA LEU A 395 14.02 -1.80 -3.87
C LEU A 395 14.55 -2.97 -4.72
N THR A 396 13.86 -3.22 -5.83
CA THR A 396 14.34 -4.09 -6.91
C THR A 396 15.62 -3.51 -7.54
N VAL A 397 16.35 -4.32 -8.31
CA VAL A 397 17.58 -3.87 -9.02
C VAL A 397 17.28 -2.66 -9.91
N GLU A 398 16.12 -2.66 -10.58
CA GLU A 398 15.67 -1.58 -11.45
C GLU A 398 15.31 -0.32 -10.65
N GLN A 399 14.65 -0.46 -9.51
CA GLN A 399 14.35 0.67 -8.63
C GLN A 399 15.63 1.25 -8.04
N LYS A 400 16.60 0.42 -7.62
CA LYS A 400 17.92 0.87 -7.17
C LYS A 400 18.69 1.60 -8.25
N TRP A 401 18.63 1.12 -9.48
CA TRP A 401 19.23 1.77 -10.63
C TRP A 401 18.68 3.17 -10.82
N GLU A 402 17.34 3.30 -10.84
CA GLU A 402 16.69 4.60 -10.97
C GLU A 402 16.98 5.53 -9.78
N TYR A 403 17.00 4.98 -8.56
CA TYR A 403 17.31 5.72 -7.34
C TYR A 403 18.75 6.23 -7.34
N PHE A 404 19.72 5.41 -7.76
CA PHE A 404 21.12 5.82 -7.92
C PHE A 404 21.25 6.96 -8.94
N GLN A 405 20.61 6.83 -10.10
CA GLN A 405 20.60 7.90 -11.11
C GLN A 405 19.99 9.20 -10.57
N MET A 406 18.94 9.10 -9.76
CA MET A 406 18.35 10.26 -9.08
C MET A 406 19.36 10.92 -8.13
N LEU A 407 20.05 10.16 -7.28
CA LEU A 407 21.07 10.70 -6.36
C LEU A 407 22.22 11.38 -7.13
N VAL A 408 22.69 10.77 -8.21
CA VAL A 408 23.70 11.37 -9.10
C VAL A 408 23.19 12.67 -9.71
N SER A 409 21.94 12.70 -10.18
CA SER A 409 21.35 13.91 -10.79
C SER A 409 21.14 15.06 -9.80
N ILE A 410 20.87 14.76 -8.53
CA ILE A 410 20.80 15.75 -7.46
C ILE A 410 22.19 16.32 -7.16
N GLY A 411 23.26 15.56 -7.41
CA GLY A 411 24.64 16.02 -7.27
C GLY A 411 25.46 15.34 -6.16
N TYR A 412 24.94 14.28 -5.53
CA TYR A 412 25.70 13.52 -4.53
C TYR A 412 26.98 12.92 -5.13
N LYS A 413 28.10 13.05 -4.42
CA LYS A 413 29.43 12.60 -4.87
C LYS A 413 29.99 11.39 -4.11
N GLU A 414 29.43 11.07 -2.95
CA GLU A 414 29.69 9.82 -2.25
C GLU A 414 28.36 9.12 -2.00
N ILE A 415 28.21 7.91 -2.52
CA ILE A 415 26.94 7.16 -2.46
C ILE A 415 27.24 5.75 -1.94
N GLU A 416 26.67 5.39 -0.80
CA GLU A 416 26.65 4.00 -0.34
C GLU A 416 25.60 3.22 -1.12
N VAL A 417 26.06 2.31 -1.99
CA VAL A 417 25.21 1.70 -3.02
C VAL A 417 24.61 0.37 -2.58
N SER A 418 25.25 -0.32 -1.63
CA SER A 418 24.89 -1.68 -1.27
C SER A 418 25.63 -2.19 -0.02
N PHE A 419 25.19 -3.35 0.46
CA PHE A 419 25.96 -4.24 1.33
C PHE A 419 26.27 -5.53 0.55
N PRO A 420 27.30 -5.53 -0.33
CA PRO A 420 27.47 -6.56 -1.36
C PRO A 420 27.65 -7.98 -0.80
N ALA A 421 28.31 -8.10 0.35
CA ALA A 421 28.57 -9.39 0.96
C ALA A 421 27.33 -9.99 1.66
N ALA A 422 26.30 -9.19 1.92
CA ALA A 422 25.10 -9.65 2.62
C ALA A 422 24.12 -10.42 1.71
N SER A 423 24.11 -10.15 0.40
CA SER A 423 23.26 -10.90 -0.54
C SER A 423 23.78 -10.84 -1.98
N GLN A 424 23.39 -11.82 -2.79
CA GLN A 424 23.75 -11.85 -4.21
C GLN A 424 23.17 -10.66 -5.00
N ILE A 425 21.96 -10.22 -4.66
CA ILE A 425 21.30 -9.08 -5.32
C ILE A 425 22.11 -7.78 -5.10
N GLU A 426 22.60 -7.56 -3.89
CA GLU A 426 23.45 -6.41 -3.56
C GLU A 426 24.79 -6.49 -4.33
N PHE A 427 25.38 -7.67 -4.40
CA PHE A 427 26.59 -7.93 -5.17
C PHE A 427 26.38 -7.61 -6.66
N ASP A 428 25.35 -8.19 -7.27
CA ASP A 428 25.06 -8.06 -8.70
C ASP A 428 24.71 -6.61 -9.08
N PHE A 429 23.96 -5.89 -8.23
CA PHE A 429 23.69 -4.47 -8.44
C PHE A 429 24.98 -3.65 -8.44
N THR A 430 25.89 -3.93 -7.50
CA THR A 430 27.19 -3.25 -7.42
C THR A 430 28.04 -3.53 -8.67
N ARG A 431 28.09 -4.80 -9.11
CA ARG A 431 28.76 -5.20 -10.36
C ARG A 431 28.18 -4.48 -11.56
N ARG A 432 26.85 -4.45 -11.68
CA ARG A 432 26.15 -3.78 -12.78
C ARG A 432 26.49 -2.29 -12.86
N LEU A 433 26.55 -1.58 -11.73
CA LEU A 433 26.96 -0.17 -11.71
C LEU A 433 28.38 0.04 -12.26
N ILE A 434 29.30 -0.86 -11.93
CA ILE A 434 30.71 -0.75 -12.33
C ILE A 434 30.92 -1.17 -13.79
N GLU A 435 30.28 -2.25 -14.21
CA GLU A 435 30.46 -2.87 -15.52
C GLU A 435 29.70 -2.12 -16.63
N THR A 436 28.68 -1.34 -16.27
CA THR A 436 27.94 -0.52 -17.24
C THR A 436 28.71 0.78 -17.53
N PRO A 437 29.21 1.00 -18.77
CA PRO A 437 29.99 2.18 -19.08
C PRO A 437 29.23 3.49 -18.84
N GLY A 438 29.84 4.41 -18.10
CA GLY A 438 29.27 5.73 -17.81
C GLY A 438 28.13 5.73 -16.80
N ALA A 439 27.80 4.60 -16.17
CA ALA A 439 26.77 4.54 -15.13
C ALA A 439 27.18 5.31 -13.87
N VAL A 440 28.42 5.13 -13.42
CA VAL A 440 29.02 5.90 -12.32
C VAL A 440 29.89 7.02 -12.91
N PRO A 441 29.56 8.30 -12.68
CA PRO A 441 30.41 9.41 -13.13
C PRO A 441 31.80 9.39 -12.47
N ASP A 442 32.80 9.93 -13.15
CA ASP A 442 34.21 9.90 -12.72
C ASP A 442 34.47 10.64 -11.40
N ASP A 443 33.62 11.60 -11.06
CA ASP A 443 33.69 12.37 -9.82
C ASP A 443 32.86 11.76 -8.67
N VAL A 444 32.12 10.67 -8.92
CA VAL A 444 31.32 9.96 -7.93
C VAL A 444 32.10 8.77 -7.37
N ARG A 445 32.14 8.66 -6.05
CA ARG A 445 32.69 7.54 -5.30
C ARG A 445 31.56 6.66 -4.79
N ILE A 446 31.57 5.39 -5.19
CA ILE A 446 30.63 4.39 -4.66
C ILE A 446 31.20 3.71 -3.41
N ARG A 447 30.35 3.50 -2.41
CA ARG A 447 30.71 2.91 -1.13
C ARG A 447 29.95 1.60 -0.91
N GLY A 448 30.64 0.57 -0.44
CA GLY A 448 30.04 -0.71 -0.05
C GLY A 448 30.22 -0.97 1.44
N LEU A 449 29.15 -1.36 2.12
CA LEU A 449 29.17 -1.70 3.54
C LEU A 449 29.71 -3.11 3.77
N SER A 450 30.46 -3.31 4.86
CA SER A 450 30.99 -4.61 5.25
C SER A 450 31.33 -4.68 6.75
N PRO A 451 30.93 -5.71 7.51
CA PRO A 451 31.38 -5.87 8.89
C PRO A 451 32.88 -6.14 8.94
N THR A 452 33.50 -6.03 10.12
CA THR A 452 34.91 -6.38 10.36
C THR A 452 35.12 -7.90 10.37
N ARG A 453 34.86 -8.54 9.22
CA ARG A 453 35.01 -9.97 8.95
C ARG A 453 35.69 -10.17 7.60
N GLU A 454 36.78 -10.95 7.57
CA GLU A 454 37.64 -11.09 6.39
C GLU A 454 36.89 -11.63 5.15
N ASP A 455 35.99 -12.60 5.32
CA ASP A 455 35.17 -13.15 4.24
C ASP A 455 34.22 -12.10 3.62
N PHE A 456 33.58 -11.29 4.45
CA PHE A 456 32.70 -10.21 4.00
C PHE A 456 33.49 -9.08 3.34
N LEU A 457 34.64 -8.72 3.90
CA LEU A 457 35.52 -7.69 3.35
C LEU A 457 36.03 -8.10 1.97
N ALA A 458 36.52 -9.34 1.82
CA ALA A 458 37.00 -9.85 0.54
C ALA A 458 35.91 -9.79 -0.54
N ARG A 459 34.69 -10.24 -0.21
CA ARG A 459 33.55 -10.20 -1.13
C ARG A 459 33.09 -8.77 -1.46
N THR A 460 33.22 -7.84 -0.51
CA THR A 460 32.89 -6.42 -0.74
C THR A 460 33.90 -5.77 -1.69
N VAL A 461 35.19 -6.05 -1.51
CA VAL A 461 36.26 -5.60 -2.43
C VAL A 461 36.06 -6.20 -3.81
N GLU A 462 35.73 -7.49 -3.89
CA GLU A 462 35.42 -8.16 -5.16
C GLU A 462 34.26 -7.48 -5.89
N ALA A 463 33.17 -7.17 -5.18
CA ALA A 463 32.03 -6.46 -5.77
C ALA A 463 32.43 -5.10 -6.33
N LEU A 464 33.31 -4.36 -5.63
CA LEU A 464 33.71 -3.00 -5.98
C LEU A 464 34.88 -2.93 -6.98
N ARG A 465 35.52 -4.06 -7.29
CA ARG A 465 36.71 -4.11 -8.15
C ARG A 465 36.42 -3.57 -9.55
N GLY A 466 37.22 -2.62 -10.02
CA GLY A 466 37.06 -1.98 -11.33
C GLY A 466 36.35 -0.62 -11.30
N ALA A 467 35.80 -0.20 -10.17
CA ALA A 467 35.33 1.17 -9.98
C ALA A 467 36.51 2.16 -10.05
N LYS A 468 36.34 3.35 -10.64
CA LYS A 468 37.42 4.37 -10.65
C LYS A 468 37.73 4.89 -9.24
N ARG A 469 36.68 5.10 -8.43
CA ARG A 469 36.75 5.58 -7.05
C ARG A 469 35.82 4.76 -6.18
N SER A 470 36.33 4.17 -5.12
CA SER A 470 35.50 3.38 -4.21
C SER A 470 35.92 3.51 -2.75
N ALA A 471 34.93 3.43 -1.87
CA ALA A 471 35.14 3.32 -0.43
C ALA A 471 34.60 1.99 0.09
N ILE A 472 35.29 1.40 1.06
CA ILE A 472 34.69 0.38 1.92
C ILE A 472 34.25 1.08 3.21
N CYS A 473 32.99 0.87 3.59
CA CYS A 473 32.50 1.21 4.91
C CYS A 473 32.59 -0.04 5.79
N THR A 474 33.46 -0.04 6.79
CA THR A 474 33.48 -1.10 7.79
C THR A 474 33.31 -0.53 9.18
N TYR A 475 32.81 -1.32 10.12
CA TYR A 475 32.40 -0.81 11.41
C TYR A 475 32.61 -1.81 12.54
N ILE A 476 32.71 -1.28 13.75
CA ILE A 476 32.69 -2.07 14.97
C ILE A 476 31.96 -1.30 16.06
N CYS A 477 31.35 -2.04 16.99
CA CYS A 477 30.72 -1.45 18.14
C CYS A 477 31.75 -0.80 19.08
N THR A 478 31.44 0.40 19.55
CA THR A 478 32.30 1.17 20.48
C THR A 478 31.67 1.44 21.85
N SER A 479 30.40 1.06 22.05
CA SER A 479 29.70 1.21 23.32
C SER A 479 30.04 0.06 24.28
N ASP A 480 30.47 0.38 25.51
CA ASP A 480 30.71 -0.63 26.56
C ASP A 480 29.48 -1.50 26.83
N LYS A 481 28.30 -0.88 26.78
CA LYS A 481 27.02 -1.54 26.99
C LYS A 481 26.82 -2.64 25.96
N GLN A 482 27.04 -2.35 24.68
CA GLN A 482 26.90 -3.33 23.61
C GLN A 482 28.03 -4.37 23.60
N LEU A 483 29.29 -3.95 23.77
CA LEU A 483 30.44 -4.86 23.84
C LEU A 483 30.24 -5.94 24.93
N LYS A 484 29.71 -5.55 26.10
CA LYS A 484 29.33 -6.48 27.18
C LYS A 484 28.38 -7.57 26.69
N TYR A 485 27.33 -7.21 25.95
CA TYR A 485 26.33 -8.18 25.47
C TYR A 485 26.82 -9.01 24.27
N GLN A 486 27.78 -8.49 23.50
CA GLN A 486 28.44 -9.23 22.42
C GLN A 486 29.52 -10.19 22.95
N GLY A 487 29.88 -10.11 24.24
CA GLY A 487 30.97 -10.90 24.82
C GLY A 487 32.37 -10.45 24.37
N PHE A 488 32.49 -9.17 23.98
CA PHE A 488 33.74 -8.57 23.53
C PHE A 488 34.38 -7.71 24.62
N THR A 489 35.72 -7.72 24.67
CA THR A 489 36.48 -6.71 25.42
C THR A 489 36.93 -5.59 24.48
N ARG A 490 37.25 -4.42 25.02
CA ARG A 490 37.79 -3.29 24.26
C ARG A 490 39.05 -3.68 23.48
N GLU A 491 39.93 -4.46 24.10
CA GLU A 491 41.18 -4.94 23.48
C GLU A 491 40.90 -5.86 22.29
N LYS A 492 39.95 -6.78 22.43
CA LYS A 492 39.53 -7.66 21.32
C LYS A 492 38.89 -6.88 20.17
N ALA A 493 38.09 -5.86 20.48
CA ALA A 493 37.51 -4.99 19.47
C ALA A 493 38.59 -4.25 18.67
N VAL A 494 39.60 -3.70 19.34
CA VAL A 494 40.75 -3.06 18.69
C VAL A 494 41.56 -4.06 17.85
N GLU A 495 41.85 -5.24 18.40
CA GLU A 495 42.57 -6.30 17.69
C GLU A 495 41.84 -6.70 16.40
N GLN A 496 40.52 -6.91 16.49
CA GLN A 496 39.69 -7.26 15.33
C GLN A 496 39.64 -6.12 14.29
N ALA A 497 39.47 -4.88 14.73
CA ALA A 497 39.45 -3.71 13.85
C ALA A 497 40.78 -3.56 13.10
N VAL A 498 41.91 -3.59 13.81
CA VAL A 498 43.26 -3.47 13.23
C VAL A 498 43.54 -4.63 12.28
N ARG A 499 43.24 -5.87 12.68
CA ARG A 499 43.41 -7.05 11.81
C ARG A 499 42.60 -6.92 10.53
N SER A 500 41.32 -6.59 10.64
CA SER A 500 40.40 -6.45 9.51
C SER A 500 40.82 -5.34 8.57
N VAL A 501 41.27 -4.20 9.10
CA VAL A 501 41.73 -3.06 8.30
C VAL A 501 43.05 -3.35 7.59
N ARG A 502 44.00 -4.05 8.24
CA ARG A 502 45.22 -4.52 7.58
C ARG A 502 44.92 -5.51 6.47
N PHE A 503 44.01 -6.44 6.71
CA PHE A 503 43.54 -7.37 5.69
C PHE A 503 42.89 -6.63 4.51
N LEU A 504 41.98 -5.69 4.79
CA LEU A 504 41.35 -4.87 3.77
C LEU A 504 42.37 -4.07 2.95
N ARG A 505 43.35 -3.46 3.61
CA ARG A 505 44.45 -2.73 2.96
C ARG A 505 45.24 -3.62 2.00
N SER A 506 45.51 -4.87 2.41
CA SER A 506 46.21 -5.86 1.58
C SER A 506 45.47 -6.24 0.30
N LEU A 507 44.13 -6.14 0.29
CA LEU A 507 43.29 -6.41 -0.89
C LEU A 507 43.03 -5.16 -1.75
N THR A 508 43.43 -3.98 -1.29
CA THR A 508 43.06 -2.69 -1.88
C THR A 508 44.30 -1.88 -2.22
N LYS A 509 44.78 -1.02 -1.30
CA LYS A 509 45.88 -0.08 -1.55
C LYS A 509 47.23 -0.78 -1.75
N ASP A 510 47.46 -1.91 -1.08
CA ASP A 510 48.74 -2.62 -1.18
C ASP A 510 48.72 -3.67 -2.32
N ASP A 511 47.56 -3.97 -2.92
CA ASP A 511 47.44 -4.83 -4.11
C ASP A 511 47.66 -4.00 -5.39
N PRO A 512 48.78 -4.17 -6.11
CA PRO A 512 49.10 -3.34 -7.28
C PRO A 512 48.06 -3.46 -8.41
N GLU A 513 47.42 -4.63 -8.57
CA GLU A 513 46.40 -4.81 -9.60
C GLU A 513 45.16 -3.98 -9.26
N SER A 514 44.69 -4.08 -8.02
CA SER A 514 43.54 -3.33 -7.50
C SER A 514 43.78 -1.81 -7.50
N ALA A 515 44.94 -1.38 -6.98
CA ALA A 515 45.30 0.03 -6.85
C ALA A 515 45.58 0.73 -8.19
N SER A 516 45.92 -0.03 -9.24
CA SER A 516 46.13 0.53 -10.59
C SER A 516 44.84 1.02 -11.27
N VAL A 517 43.69 0.51 -10.81
CA VAL A 517 42.36 0.81 -11.40
C VAL A 517 41.50 1.64 -10.45
N THR A 518 41.47 1.28 -9.17
CA THR A 518 40.55 1.86 -8.19
C THR A 518 41.29 2.71 -7.18
N HIS A 519 40.86 3.97 -7.05
CA HIS A 519 41.26 4.82 -5.93
C HIS A 519 40.44 4.46 -4.68
N TRP A 520 41.07 3.74 -3.75
CA TRP A 520 40.44 3.20 -2.54
C TRP A 520 40.53 4.13 -1.34
N THR A 521 39.40 4.37 -0.69
CA THR A 521 39.31 5.05 0.61
C THR A 521 38.60 4.17 1.65
N LEU A 522 38.75 4.49 2.93
CA LEU A 522 38.12 3.75 4.03
C LEU A 522 37.22 4.69 4.84
N ALA A 523 35.97 4.26 5.04
CA ALA A 523 35.11 4.76 6.08
C ALA A 523 35.06 3.74 7.22
N PHE A 524 35.42 4.16 8.42
CA PHE A 524 35.40 3.32 9.61
C PHE A 524 34.32 3.81 10.58
N GLY A 525 33.27 3.01 10.73
CA GLY A 525 32.14 3.27 11.61
C GLY A 525 32.43 2.93 13.06
N LEU A 526 32.28 3.94 13.91
CA LEU A 526 32.19 3.78 15.35
C LEU A 526 30.71 3.56 15.68
N GLU A 527 30.27 2.31 15.63
CA GLU A 527 28.88 1.96 15.92
C GLU A 527 28.59 2.22 17.40
N ALA A 528 27.42 2.80 17.67
CA ALA A 528 27.00 3.32 18.97
C ALA A 528 27.97 4.32 19.61
N TYR A 529 28.64 5.15 18.80
CA TYR A 529 29.60 6.15 19.26
C TYR A 529 29.03 7.10 20.31
N ASN A 530 27.77 7.48 20.20
CA ASN A 530 27.11 8.36 21.15
C ASN A 530 27.02 7.80 22.59
N GLU A 531 27.14 6.48 22.75
CA GLU A 531 27.21 5.77 24.04
C GLU A 531 28.65 5.28 24.35
N ALA A 532 29.64 5.63 23.54
CA ALA A 532 31.02 5.15 23.70
C ALA A 532 31.80 5.95 24.75
N ASP A 533 32.78 5.29 25.36
CA ASP A 533 33.82 5.97 26.14
C ASP A 533 34.73 6.77 25.18
N PRO A 534 34.87 8.10 25.34
CA PRO A 534 35.61 8.93 24.38
C PRO A 534 37.06 8.50 24.18
N LYS A 535 37.71 8.03 25.26
CA LYS A 535 39.10 7.55 25.20
C LYS A 535 39.22 6.27 24.37
N PHE A 536 38.24 5.38 24.49
CA PHE A 536 38.20 4.15 23.70
C PHE A 536 37.92 4.44 22.21
N ALA A 537 36.95 5.30 21.92
CA ALA A 537 36.64 5.73 20.56
C ALA A 537 37.86 6.37 19.87
N LEU A 538 38.61 7.21 20.59
CA LEU A 538 39.87 7.77 20.13
C LEU A 538 40.92 6.67 19.87
N LEU A 539 41.15 5.79 20.86
CA LEU A 539 42.16 4.74 20.77
C LEU A 539 41.94 3.83 19.56
N ILE A 540 40.71 3.37 19.33
CA ILE A 540 40.42 2.49 18.19
C ILE A 540 40.54 3.22 16.86
N THR A 541 40.15 4.50 16.80
CA THR A 541 40.31 5.32 15.59
C THR A 541 41.78 5.51 15.24
N GLU A 542 42.63 5.80 16.21
CA GLU A 542 44.08 5.94 16.01
C GLU A 542 44.72 4.64 15.52
N ALA A 543 44.35 3.52 16.13
CA ALA A 543 44.83 2.20 15.72
C ALA A 543 44.40 1.85 14.29
N VAL A 544 43.16 2.22 13.90
CA VAL A 544 42.65 2.02 12.53
C VAL A 544 43.32 2.98 11.54
N LYS A 545 43.55 4.25 11.91
CA LYS A 545 44.28 5.25 11.11
C LYS A 545 45.67 4.73 10.73
N GLU A 546 46.39 4.18 11.71
CA GLU A 546 47.71 3.58 11.49
C GLU A 546 47.61 2.31 10.64
N ALA A 547 46.68 1.41 10.95
CA ALA A 547 46.48 0.17 10.20
C ALA A 547 46.17 0.41 8.72
N TRP A 548 45.34 1.40 8.42
CA TRP A 548 45.00 1.81 7.05
C TRP A 548 46.14 2.54 6.34
N GLY A 549 47.01 3.23 7.10
CA GLY A 549 48.04 4.10 6.55
C GLY A 549 47.45 5.39 5.98
N ALA A 550 46.56 6.04 6.74
CA ALA A 550 45.93 7.31 6.31
C ALA A 550 46.96 8.43 6.13
N THR A 551 46.73 9.29 5.13
CA THR A 551 47.57 10.46 4.80
C THR A 551 46.73 11.73 4.80
N GLU A 552 47.35 12.91 4.67
CA GLU A 552 46.58 14.17 4.57
C GLU A 552 45.83 14.24 3.22
N GLU A 553 46.38 13.61 2.18
CA GLU A 553 45.78 13.51 0.85
C GLU A 553 44.64 12.49 0.81
N ASP A 554 44.79 11.36 1.51
CA ASP A 554 43.80 10.28 1.60
C ASP A 554 43.45 9.98 3.07
N PRO A 555 42.70 10.88 3.72
CA PRO A 555 42.36 10.73 5.13
C PRO A 555 41.42 9.53 5.37
N LEU A 556 41.52 8.95 6.56
CA LEU A 556 40.53 8.01 7.07
C LEU A 556 39.21 8.75 7.30
N VAL A 557 38.08 8.23 6.81
CA VAL A 557 36.77 8.75 7.19
C VAL A 557 36.33 8.07 8.49
N ALA A 558 36.33 8.79 9.60
CA ALA A 558 35.79 8.28 10.86
C ALA A 558 34.30 8.61 10.94
N VAL A 559 33.44 7.59 10.96
CA VAL A 559 31.98 7.76 10.98
C VAL A 559 31.49 7.68 12.42
N LEU A 560 31.02 8.82 12.94
CA LEU A 560 30.48 8.98 14.28
C LEU A 560 28.96 8.84 14.21
N ALA A 561 28.43 7.70 14.65
CA ALA A 561 27.01 7.39 14.55
C ALA A 561 26.26 7.66 15.85
N THR A 562 25.05 8.23 15.75
CA THR A 562 24.03 8.09 16.82
C THR A 562 23.20 6.85 16.53
N SER A 563 23.79 5.66 16.64
CA SER A 563 23.11 4.40 16.26
C SER A 563 21.77 4.23 16.96
N THR A 564 21.62 4.78 18.16
CA THR A 564 20.33 5.20 18.73
C THR A 564 20.50 6.61 19.28
N GLU A 565 19.61 7.54 18.94
CA GLU A 565 19.66 8.89 19.51
C GLU A 565 19.22 8.86 21.00
N VAL A 566 20.15 9.04 21.94
CA VAL A 566 19.88 8.92 23.40
C VAL A 566 19.96 10.23 24.18
N ALA A 567 20.52 11.29 23.60
CA ALA A 567 20.76 12.57 24.26
C ALA A 567 20.24 13.75 23.41
N THR A 568 20.38 14.97 23.89
CA THR A 568 20.10 16.17 23.09
C THR A 568 21.25 16.45 22.12
N PRO A 569 20.99 17.11 20.97
CA PRO A 569 21.99 17.39 19.94
C PRO A 569 23.29 18.01 20.42
N ASN A 570 23.21 18.94 21.39
CA ASN A 570 24.38 19.62 21.94
C ASN A 570 25.35 18.65 22.64
N VAL A 571 24.84 17.60 23.29
CA VAL A 571 25.70 16.60 23.95
C VAL A 571 26.51 15.82 22.92
N PHE A 572 25.90 15.49 21.78
CA PHE A 572 26.61 14.83 20.69
C PHE A 572 27.61 15.78 20.01
N ALA A 573 27.25 17.05 19.83
CA ALA A 573 28.17 18.07 19.32
C ALA A 573 29.40 18.22 20.22
N ASP A 574 29.23 18.27 21.55
CA ASP A 574 30.33 18.30 22.50
C ASP A 574 31.22 17.05 22.36
N GLN A 575 30.64 15.87 22.15
CA GLN A 575 31.40 14.63 21.89
C GLN A 575 32.20 14.72 20.58
N VAL A 576 31.64 15.31 19.52
CA VAL A 576 32.33 15.50 18.24
C VAL A 576 33.50 16.48 18.39
N GLU A 577 33.28 17.62 19.05
CA GLU A 577 34.30 18.64 19.28
C GLU A 577 35.46 18.08 20.13
N LEU A 578 35.14 17.38 21.22
CA LEU A 578 36.13 16.72 22.08
C LEU A 578 36.92 15.66 21.31
N PHE A 579 36.25 14.88 20.46
CA PHE A 579 36.90 13.87 19.63
C PHE A 579 37.88 14.53 18.67
N GLN A 580 37.43 15.53 17.90
CA GLN A 580 38.28 16.27 16.96
C GLN A 580 39.50 16.88 17.65
N ALA A 581 39.29 17.54 18.80
CA ALA A 581 40.37 18.17 19.56
C ALA A 581 41.39 17.16 20.13
N SER A 582 40.99 15.90 20.28
CA SER A 582 41.83 14.83 20.85
C SER A 582 42.58 14.00 19.80
N LEU A 583 42.27 14.15 18.51
CA LEU A 583 42.93 13.40 17.43
C LEU A 583 44.41 13.81 17.29
N SER A 584 45.27 12.82 17.13
CA SER A 584 46.63 13.03 16.65
C SER A 584 46.64 13.14 15.12
N GLU A 585 47.36 14.13 14.59
CA GLU A 585 47.40 14.41 13.14
C GLU A 585 45.98 14.57 12.53
N PRO A 586 45.14 15.49 13.05
CA PRO A 586 43.72 15.55 12.72
C PRO A 586 43.43 15.71 11.21
N LYS A 587 44.37 16.24 10.43
CA LYS A 587 44.26 16.34 8.97
C LYS A 587 44.22 14.99 8.24
N LYS A 588 44.68 13.91 8.88
CA LYS A 588 44.61 12.54 8.35
C LYS A 588 43.26 11.86 8.63
N ILE A 589 42.32 12.55 9.29
CA ILE A 589 40.99 12.06 9.60
C ILE A 589 39.95 13.06 9.11
N ARG A 590 38.98 12.56 8.36
CA ARG A 590 37.76 13.30 8.02
C ARG A 590 36.62 12.75 8.87
N ILE A 591 35.99 13.60 9.66
CA ILE A 591 34.85 13.21 10.49
C ILE A 591 33.58 13.23 9.64
N SER A 592 32.88 12.10 9.62
CA SER A 592 31.54 11.92 9.05
C SER A 592 30.54 11.70 10.18
N LEU A 593 29.40 12.37 10.14
CA LEU A 593 28.31 12.14 11.08
C LEU A 593 27.30 11.19 10.46
N HIS A 594 26.79 10.24 11.25
CA HIS A 594 25.68 9.37 10.85
C HIS A 594 24.56 9.44 11.89
N PRO A 595 23.77 10.53 11.94
CA PRO A 595 22.76 10.69 12.95
C PRO A 595 21.47 9.95 12.60
N HIS A 596 20.97 9.13 13.54
CA HIS A 596 19.56 8.68 13.54
C HIS A 596 18.66 9.70 14.26
N ASN A 597 17.35 9.47 14.16
CA ASN A 597 16.33 10.44 14.52
C ASN A 597 15.39 9.95 15.65
N ASP A 598 15.85 9.04 16.54
CA ASP A 598 15.01 8.41 17.57
C ASP A 598 14.35 9.42 18.55
N ARG A 599 14.93 10.61 18.73
CA ARG A 599 14.37 11.70 19.55
C ARG A 599 13.89 12.88 18.70
N GLY A 600 13.72 12.66 17.39
CA GLY A 600 13.28 13.67 16.43
C GLY A 600 14.29 14.80 16.21
N CYS A 601 15.56 14.59 16.56
CA CYS A 601 16.58 15.65 16.53
C CYS A 601 17.70 15.40 15.52
N GLY A 602 17.58 14.44 14.59
CA GLY A 602 18.65 14.06 13.65
C GLY A 602 19.23 15.22 12.83
N ILE A 603 18.37 16.13 12.34
CA ILE A 603 18.81 17.35 11.62
C ILE A 603 19.61 18.27 12.53
N ALA A 604 19.11 18.54 13.74
CA ALA A 604 19.80 19.41 14.70
C ALA A 604 21.13 18.79 15.18
N THR A 605 21.17 17.47 15.36
CA THR A 605 22.37 16.70 15.69
C THR A 605 23.41 16.81 14.57
N ALA A 606 22.99 16.74 13.29
CA ALA A 606 23.89 16.95 12.15
C ALA A 606 24.43 18.40 12.10
N GLU A 607 23.55 19.41 12.17
CA GLU A 607 23.95 20.82 12.10
C GLU A 607 24.93 21.20 13.22
N MET A 608 24.64 20.81 14.47
CA MET A 608 25.53 21.09 15.60
C MET A 608 26.84 20.30 15.50
N GLY A 609 26.82 19.04 15.06
CA GLY A 609 28.04 18.26 14.86
C GLY A 609 28.92 18.83 13.73
N MET A 610 28.32 19.43 12.70
CA MET A 610 29.07 20.15 11.66
C MET A 610 29.73 21.41 12.22
N LEU A 611 29.02 22.18 13.07
CA LEU A 611 29.60 23.32 13.79
C LEU A 611 30.74 22.89 14.73
N ALA A 612 30.63 21.69 15.32
CA ALA A 612 31.67 21.06 16.14
C ALA A 612 32.86 20.51 15.32
N GLY A 613 32.86 20.68 13.99
CA GLY A 613 34.01 20.41 13.13
C GLY A 613 33.90 19.18 12.23
N ALA A 614 32.73 18.53 12.14
CA ALA A 614 32.52 17.47 11.17
C ALA A 614 32.43 18.00 9.73
N GLY A 615 33.04 17.28 8.79
CA GLY A 615 33.17 17.69 7.37
C GLY A 615 32.35 16.83 6.40
N MET A 616 31.52 15.92 6.92
CA MET A 616 30.66 15.05 6.14
C MET A 616 29.45 14.63 6.98
N VAL A 617 28.31 14.43 6.33
CA VAL A 617 27.09 13.90 6.94
C VAL A 617 26.56 12.78 6.04
N GLU A 618 26.20 11.67 6.66
CA GLU A 618 25.53 10.53 6.06
C GLU A 618 24.08 10.52 6.50
N GLY A 619 23.17 10.30 5.55
CA GLY A 619 21.74 10.31 5.79
C GLY A 619 20.97 9.84 4.58
N CYS A 620 19.66 10.08 4.58
CA CYS A 620 18.78 9.68 3.49
C CYS A 620 17.94 10.85 2.99
N LEU A 621 17.48 10.77 1.74
CA LEU A 621 16.40 11.65 1.27
C LEU A 621 15.17 11.47 2.17
N PHE A 622 14.59 12.57 2.62
CA PHE A 622 13.36 12.62 3.43
C PHE A 622 13.44 11.81 4.73
N GLY A 623 14.65 11.58 5.24
CA GLY A 623 14.87 10.92 6.53
C GLY A 623 14.51 9.44 6.56
N ASN A 624 14.58 8.71 5.43
CA ASN A 624 14.46 7.25 5.46
C ASN A 624 15.60 6.58 6.26
N GLY A 625 15.40 5.36 6.77
CA GLY A 625 16.40 4.59 7.50
C GLY A 625 15.81 3.90 8.73
N GLU A 626 16.66 3.33 9.58
CA GLU A 626 16.25 2.60 10.78
C GLU A 626 15.28 3.37 11.70
N ARG A 627 14.22 2.68 12.14
CA ARG A 627 13.25 3.12 13.16
C ARG A 627 12.62 4.49 12.86
N CYS A 628 13.18 5.56 13.43
CA CYS A 628 12.73 6.94 13.22
C CYS A 628 13.43 7.63 12.04
N GLY A 629 14.30 6.91 11.34
CA GLY A 629 15.01 7.37 10.16
C GLY A 629 16.45 7.83 10.44
N ASN A 630 17.22 7.96 9.36
CA ASN A 630 18.45 8.74 9.35
C ASN A 630 18.12 10.24 9.28
N VAL A 631 19.12 11.10 9.44
CA VAL A 631 18.97 12.53 9.14
C VAL A 631 18.42 12.76 7.73
N ASP A 632 17.45 13.66 7.61
CA ASP A 632 16.87 14.08 6.33
C ASP A 632 17.83 15.01 5.59
N LEU A 633 18.46 14.48 4.54
CA LEU A 633 19.42 15.21 3.72
C LEU A 633 18.78 16.32 2.88
N VAL A 634 17.49 16.20 2.55
CA VAL A 634 16.76 17.26 1.83
C VAL A 634 16.58 18.45 2.76
N ALA A 635 16.06 18.21 3.96
CA ALA A 635 15.87 19.26 4.95
C ALA A 635 17.19 19.91 5.36
N LEU A 636 18.24 19.11 5.59
CA LEU A 636 19.57 19.63 5.93
C LEU A 636 20.15 20.52 4.81
N ALA A 637 20.07 20.09 3.55
CA ALA A 637 20.55 20.88 2.42
C ALA A 637 19.75 22.19 2.24
N LEU A 638 18.43 22.13 2.40
CA LEU A 638 17.57 23.31 2.27
C LEU A 638 17.65 24.26 3.46
N ASN A 639 18.04 23.78 4.64
CA ASN A 639 18.40 24.63 5.77
C ASN A 639 19.61 25.52 5.41
N PHE A 640 20.65 24.96 4.77
CA PHE A 640 21.76 25.75 4.23
C PHE A 640 21.30 26.75 3.16
N PHE A 641 20.53 26.26 2.18
CA PHE A 641 20.05 27.09 1.07
C PHE A 641 19.23 28.30 1.58
N SER A 642 18.29 28.09 2.50
CA SER A 642 17.45 29.15 3.06
C SER A 642 18.23 30.20 3.85
N ARG A 643 19.48 29.90 4.23
CA ARG A 643 20.41 30.81 4.91
C ARG A 643 21.51 31.34 3.98
N GLY A 644 21.38 31.16 2.67
CA GLY A 644 22.31 31.69 1.67
C GLY A 644 23.60 30.87 1.51
N ILE A 645 23.63 29.63 1.99
CA ILE A 645 24.76 28.71 1.82
C ILE A 645 24.38 27.69 0.74
N HIS A 646 25.11 27.69 -0.37
CA HIS A 646 24.83 26.76 -1.46
C HIS A 646 25.17 25.31 -1.04
N PRO A 647 24.21 24.37 -1.05
CA PRO A 647 24.45 23.01 -0.54
C PRO A 647 25.27 22.12 -1.48
N GLY A 648 25.46 22.56 -2.73
CA GLY A 648 26.11 21.74 -3.77
C GLY A 648 25.19 20.64 -4.33
N LEU A 649 23.91 20.69 -3.98
CA LEU A 649 22.86 19.74 -4.37
C LEU A 649 21.71 20.50 -5.02
N ASP A 650 21.10 19.90 -6.04
CA ASP A 650 20.00 20.48 -6.79
C ASP A 650 18.64 19.91 -6.33
N PHE A 651 17.82 20.79 -5.76
CA PHE A 651 16.43 20.51 -5.36
C PHE A 651 15.44 21.43 -6.08
N SER A 652 15.81 21.99 -7.24
CA SER A 652 14.97 22.95 -7.97
C SER A 652 13.65 22.35 -8.50
N ASN A 653 13.54 21.01 -8.50
CA ASN A 653 12.31 20.29 -8.80
C ASN A 653 12.00 19.27 -7.70
N LEU A 654 11.83 19.80 -6.48
CA LEU A 654 11.55 19.00 -5.29
C LEU A 654 10.28 18.13 -5.42
N PRO A 655 9.16 18.59 -6.04
CA PRO A 655 7.99 17.75 -6.26
C PRO A 655 8.31 16.47 -7.05
N GLN A 656 9.13 16.56 -8.11
CA GLN A 656 9.51 15.38 -8.90
C GLN A 656 10.43 14.44 -8.12
N ILE A 657 11.36 14.99 -7.32
CA ILE A 657 12.22 14.18 -6.45
C ILE A 657 11.38 13.43 -5.41
N ARG A 658 10.42 14.12 -4.79
CA ARG A 658 9.43 13.52 -3.88
C ARG A 658 8.64 12.40 -4.55
N GLU A 659 8.04 12.66 -5.72
CA GLU A 659 7.25 11.66 -6.45
C GLU A 659 8.08 10.42 -6.79
N LYS A 660 9.31 10.62 -7.29
CA LYS A 660 10.24 9.51 -7.57
C LYS A 660 10.59 8.75 -6.30
N PHE A 661 10.89 9.44 -5.21
CA PHE A 661 11.18 8.80 -3.93
C PHE A 661 10.01 7.96 -3.43
N GLU A 662 8.79 8.51 -3.37
CA GLU A 662 7.60 7.81 -2.87
C GLU A 662 7.27 6.61 -3.78
N ARG A 663 7.36 6.77 -5.10
CA ARG A 663 7.15 5.65 -6.05
C ARG A 663 8.19 4.55 -5.92
N LEU A 664 9.47 4.91 -5.78
CA LEU A 664 10.56 3.94 -5.73
C LEU A 664 10.55 3.19 -4.40
N THR A 665 10.41 3.91 -3.30
CA THR A 665 10.51 3.35 -1.93
C THR A 665 9.21 2.78 -1.39
N GLY A 666 8.05 3.22 -1.92
CA GLY A 666 6.74 2.91 -1.37
C GLY A 666 6.42 3.63 -0.05
N LEU A 667 7.30 4.52 0.43
CA LEU A 667 7.04 5.35 1.61
C LEU A 667 6.31 6.63 1.23
N THR A 668 5.47 7.12 2.13
CA THR A 668 4.82 8.43 2.00
C THR A 668 5.57 9.46 2.82
N ILE A 669 5.91 10.60 2.22
CA ILE A 669 6.51 11.72 2.95
C ILE A 669 5.43 12.39 3.77
N SER A 670 5.72 12.66 5.05
CA SER A 670 4.80 13.37 5.94
C SER A 670 4.34 14.68 5.30
N GLN A 671 3.04 14.97 5.41
CA GLN A 671 2.47 16.24 4.92
C GLN A 671 3.13 17.47 5.57
N ARG A 672 3.83 17.31 6.70
CA ARG A 672 4.53 18.38 7.41
C ARG A 672 6.06 18.24 7.37
N ALA A 673 6.61 17.33 6.56
CA ALA A 673 8.05 17.23 6.37
C ALA A 673 8.62 18.58 5.92
N PRO A 674 9.73 19.07 6.49
CA PRO A 674 10.31 20.35 6.12
C PRO A 674 10.50 20.45 4.60
N TYR A 675 10.08 21.58 4.02
CA TYR A 675 10.15 21.91 2.58
C TYR A 675 9.31 21.04 1.64
N ALA A 676 9.34 19.71 1.77
CA ALA A 676 8.75 18.76 0.83
C ALA A 676 7.32 18.33 1.17
N GLY A 677 6.90 18.50 2.42
CA GLY A 677 5.57 18.14 2.88
C GLY A 677 4.50 19.01 2.21
N GLU A 678 3.33 18.42 1.95
CA GLU A 678 2.19 19.12 1.32
C GLU A 678 1.87 20.45 2.00
N PHE A 679 1.96 20.52 3.33
CA PHE A 679 1.62 21.68 4.13
C PHE A 679 2.82 22.55 4.50
N ALA A 680 4.05 22.15 4.14
CA ALA A 680 5.28 22.75 4.63
C ALA A 680 5.42 24.23 4.24
N LEU A 681 4.94 24.58 3.04
CA LEU A 681 5.00 25.93 2.49
C LEU A 681 3.59 26.53 2.23
N GLN A 682 2.54 25.95 2.82
CA GLN A 682 1.16 26.43 2.63
C GLN A 682 0.69 27.34 3.76
N ALA A 683 -0.12 28.36 3.40
CA ALA A 683 -0.75 29.26 4.36
C ALA A 683 -2.27 29.04 4.43
N PHE A 684 -2.76 28.46 5.53
CA PHE A 684 -4.20 28.21 5.72
C PHE A 684 -4.99 29.41 6.26
N SER A 685 -4.32 30.30 7.00
CA SER A 685 -4.96 31.49 7.58
C SER A 685 -5.13 32.60 6.55
N GLY A 686 -6.33 33.17 6.45
CA GLY A 686 -6.60 34.31 5.58
C GLY A 686 -5.72 35.53 5.86
N SER A 687 -5.33 35.76 7.12
CA SER A 687 -4.43 36.86 7.47
C SER A 687 -3.00 36.62 6.97
N HIS A 688 -2.50 35.38 7.08
CA HIS A 688 -1.18 35.00 6.55
C HIS A 688 -1.17 35.09 5.02
N GLN A 689 -2.20 34.57 4.35
CA GLN A 689 -2.33 34.68 2.90
C GLN A 689 -2.36 36.15 2.44
N ASN A 690 -3.03 37.04 3.18
CA ASN A 690 -3.10 38.45 2.82
C ASN A 690 -1.72 39.13 2.89
N ILE A 691 -0.94 38.88 3.95
CA ILE A 691 0.38 39.51 4.06
C ILE A 691 1.38 38.92 3.06
N ILE A 692 1.31 37.63 2.77
CA ILE A 692 2.10 36.98 1.71
C ILE A 692 1.81 37.66 0.37
N ARG A 693 0.53 37.87 0.04
CA ARG A 693 0.13 38.56 -1.21
C ARG A 693 0.69 39.98 -1.30
N LYS A 694 0.67 40.74 -0.21
CA LYS A 694 1.23 42.10 -0.18
C LYS A 694 2.74 42.09 -0.40
N GLY A 695 3.46 41.16 0.24
CA GLY A 695 4.90 40.99 0.04
C GLY A 695 5.23 40.64 -1.41
N LEU A 696 4.48 39.72 -2.02
CA LEU A 696 4.67 39.33 -3.43
C LEU A 696 4.37 40.48 -4.40
N ALA A 697 3.30 41.26 -4.15
CA ALA A 697 2.98 42.43 -4.96
C ALA A 697 4.12 43.46 -4.92
N TRP A 698 4.63 43.78 -3.72
CA TRP A 698 5.77 44.67 -3.56
C TRP A 698 7.03 44.16 -4.27
N ARG A 699 7.29 42.85 -4.21
CA ARG A 699 8.40 42.20 -4.91
C ARG A 699 8.27 42.32 -6.43
N ASN A 700 7.06 42.15 -6.98
CA ASN A 700 6.79 42.30 -8.41
C ASN A 700 7.00 43.74 -8.87
N GLU A 701 6.50 44.73 -8.11
CA GLU A 701 6.74 46.14 -8.40
C GLU A 701 8.24 46.48 -8.38
N ALA A 702 9.02 45.85 -7.48
CA ALA A 702 10.48 45.99 -7.46
C ALA A 702 11.13 45.42 -8.72
N PHE A 703 10.70 44.23 -9.18
CA PHE A 703 11.17 43.68 -10.45
C PHE A 703 10.85 44.58 -11.65
N GLU A 704 9.66 45.19 -11.68
CA GLU A 704 9.27 46.15 -12.73
C GLU A 704 10.15 47.42 -12.72
N ARG A 705 10.69 47.80 -11.55
CA ARG A 705 11.69 48.87 -11.42
C ARG A 705 13.12 48.44 -11.75
N GLY A 706 13.35 47.18 -12.12
CA GLY A 706 14.68 46.63 -12.39
C GLY A 706 15.48 46.26 -11.14
N GLU A 707 14.84 46.17 -9.98
CA GLU A 707 15.45 45.73 -8.72
C GLU A 707 15.42 44.19 -8.62
N GLN A 708 16.37 43.60 -7.90
CA GLN A 708 16.35 42.18 -7.53
C GLN A 708 16.33 42.04 -6.00
N PRO A 709 15.16 42.24 -5.36
CA PRO A 709 15.05 42.15 -3.91
C PRO A 709 15.39 40.74 -3.41
N VAL A 710 16.05 40.65 -2.26
CA VAL A 710 16.23 39.39 -1.53
C VAL A 710 14.84 38.84 -1.14
N TRP A 711 14.72 37.52 -1.01
CA TRP A 711 13.47 36.91 -0.53
C TRP A 711 13.16 37.39 0.89
N ASP A 712 12.06 38.14 1.04
CA ASP A 712 11.59 38.71 2.32
C ASP A 712 10.06 38.68 2.38
N ILE A 713 9.51 37.47 2.33
CA ILE A 713 8.07 37.24 2.37
C ILE A 713 7.70 36.59 3.71
N PRO A 714 6.82 37.23 4.52
CA PRO A 714 6.44 36.67 5.81
C PRO A 714 5.88 35.25 5.71
N TYR A 715 6.20 34.40 6.69
CA TYR A 715 5.80 33.00 6.81
C TYR A 715 6.35 32.02 5.78
N LEU A 716 7.07 32.48 4.75
CA LEU A 716 7.73 31.62 3.76
C LEU A 716 9.25 31.73 3.91
N PRO A 717 9.95 30.66 4.34
CA PRO A 717 11.39 30.74 4.63
C PRO A 717 12.28 30.88 3.38
N LEU A 718 11.74 30.58 2.20
CA LEU A 718 12.36 30.68 0.87
C LEU A 718 11.28 30.85 -0.20
N ASP A 719 11.66 31.16 -1.44
CA ASP A 719 10.74 31.19 -2.58
C ASP A 719 10.32 29.76 -2.95
N PRO A 720 9.04 29.38 -2.85
CA PRO A 720 8.58 28.05 -3.26
C PRO A 720 8.94 27.72 -4.72
N LEU A 721 9.05 28.73 -5.59
CA LEU A 721 9.47 28.53 -6.98
C LEU A 721 10.92 28.04 -7.11
N ASP A 722 11.80 28.37 -6.16
CA ASP A 722 13.17 27.86 -6.13
C ASP A 722 13.22 26.34 -5.93
N LEU A 723 12.13 25.74 -5.45
CA LEU A 723 11.95 24.29 -5.29
C LEU A 723 11.04 23.69 -6.39
N GLY A 724 10.59 24.49 -7.36
CA GLY A 724 9.66 24.06 -8.40
C GLY A 724 8.20 23.99 -7.93
N ILE A 725 7.86 24.61 -6.79
CA ILE A 725 6.51 24.64 -6.23
C ILE A 725 5.80 25.92 -6.68
N PRO A 726 4.75 25.84 -7.50
CA PRO A 726 4.07 27.02 -7.99
C PRO A 726 3.24 27.70 -6.88
N MET A 727 3.20 29.03 -6.94
CA MET A 727 2.60 29.88 -5.90
C MET A 727 1.09 29.65 -5.70
N ASP A 728 0.40 29.10 -6.68
CA ASP A 728 -1.02 28.76 -6.60
C ASP A 728 -1.28 27.54 -5.69
N GLN A 729 -0.27 26.72 -5.41
CA GLN A 729 -0.35 25.65 -4.42
C GLN A 729 -0.16 26.15 -2.97
N VAL A 730 0.38 27.36 -2.80
CA VAL A 730 0.67 27.99 -1.50
C VAL A 730 -0.56 28.71 -0.91
N ILE A 731 -1.41 29.27 -1.77
CA ILE A 731 -2.59 30.07 -1.39
C ILE A 731 -3.88 29.31 -1.75
N ARG A 732 -4.58 28.78 -0.73
CA ARG A 732 -5.84 28.02 -0.91
C ARG A 732 -7.11 28.76 -0.47
N VAL A 733 -8.26 28.37 -1.04
CA VAL A 733 -9.59 28.86 -0.67
C VAL A 733 -10.26 27.90 0.31
N ASN A 734 -10.52 28.38 1.52
CA ASN A 734 -11.29 27.66 2.53
C ASN A 734 -12.42 28.54 3.07
N SER A 735 -13.24 27.98 3.96
CA SER A 735 -14.36 28.71 4.58
C SER A 735 -13.94 29.96 5.36
N GLN A 736 -12.68 30.05 5.80
CA GLN A 736 -12.13 31.20 6.51
C GLN A 736 -11.49 32.26 5.58
N SER A 737 -10.97 31.87 4.41
CA SER A 737 -10.28 32.74 3.44
C SER A 737 -11.14 33.17 2.23
N GLY A 738 -12.37 32.64 2.15
CA GLY A 738 -13.23 32.63 0.96
C GLY A 738 -13.37 33.94 0.17
N LYS A 739 -13.46 35.09 0.85
CA LYS A 739 -13.66 36.40 0.18
C LYS A 739 -12.45 36.85 -0.65
N ALA A 740 -11.27 36.91 -0.03
CA ALA A 740 -10.08 37.45 -0.70
C ALA A 740 -9.44 36.43 -1.66
N ALA A 741 -9.48 35.14 -1.31
CA ALA A 741 -8.87 34.08 -2.11
C ALA A 741 -9.63 33.83 -3.42
N ALA A 742 -10.97 33.88 -3.42
CA ALA A 742 -11.77 33.67 -4.62
C ALA A 742 -11.63 34.81 -5.65
N THR A 743 -11.60 36.07 -5.21
CA THR A 743 -11.38 37.23 -6.11
C THR A 743 -9.99 37.18 -6.76
N TRP A 744 -8.97 36.78 -6.01
CA TRP A 744 -7.61 36.66 -6.54
C TRP A 744 -7.49 35.55 -7.59
N ILE A 745 -8.17 34.41 -7.41
CA ILE A 745 -8.18 33.34 -8.41
C ILE A 745 -8.78 33.82 -9.72
N LEU A 746 -9.91 34.53 -9.67
CA LEU A 746 -10.56 35.06 -10.87
C LEU A 746 -9.71 36.15 -11.55
N SER A 747 -9.09 37.04 -10.77
CA SER A 747 -8.17 38.05 -11.31
C SER A 747 -6.94 37.41 -11.97
N ARG A 748 -6.32 36.39 -11.36
CA ARG A 748 -5.12 35.76 -11.92
C ARG A 748 -5.41 34.80 -13.09
N ARG A 749 -6.50 34.04 -13.05
CA ARG A 749 -6.88 33.11 -14.12
C ARG A 749 -7.57 33.79 -15.30
N TRP A 750 -8.43 34.78 -15.06
CA TRP A 750 -9.24 35.45 -16.10
C TRP A 750 -8.84 36.90 -16.37
N GLY A 751 -7.97 37.51 -15.57
CA GLY A 751 -7.69 38.94 -15.68
C GLY A 751 -8.90 39.82 -15.32
N LEU A 752 -9.90 39.28 -14.62
CA LEU A 752 -11.18 39.94 -14.36
C LEU A 752 -11.17 40.64 -12.99
N ASP A 753 -11.39 41.95 -13.00
CA ASP A 753 -11.57 42.73 -11.77
C ASP A 753 -13.04 42.77 -11.38
N LEU A 754 -13.37 42.22 -10.21
CA LEU A 754 -14.74 42.21 -9.70
C LEU A 754 -15.04 43.50 -8.91
N PRO A 755 -16.19 44.15 -9.14
CA PRO A 755 -16.69 45.22 -8.27
C PRO A 755 -16.81 44.76 -6.81
N VAL A 756 -16.59 45.66 -5.84
CA VAL A 756 -16.57 45.35 -4.40
C VAL A 756 -17.82 44.61 -3.94
N ASP A 757 -19.00 45.01 -4.41
CA ASP A 757 -20.27 44.38 -4.02
C ASP A 757 -20.41 42.95 -4.57
N LEU A 758 -19.89 42.68 -5.77
CA LEU A 758 -19.84 41.34 -6.34
C LEU A 758 -18.81 40.46 -5.62
N GLN A 759 -17.67 41.02 -5.19
CA GLN A 759 -16.72 40.29 -4.34
C GLN A 759 -17.38 39.84 -3.03
N ILE A 760 -18.26 40.67 -2.46
CA ILE A 760 -19.02 40.34 -1.25
C ILE A 760 -20.06 39.24 -1.53
N ASP A 761 -20.87 39.36 -2.59
CA ASP A 761 -21.86 38.32 -2.94
C ASP A 761 -21.20 36.98 -3.25
N PHE A 762 -20.13 37.00 -4.07
CA PHE A 762 -19.44 35.78 -4.46
C PHE A 762 -18.68 35.13 -3.30
N GLY A 763 -18.03 35.95 -2.45
CA GLY A 763 -17.36 35.46 -1.24
C GLY A 763 -18.29 34.68 -0.31
N ARG A 764 -19.55 35.13 -0.14
CA ARG A 764 -20.56 34.38 0.63
C ARG A 764 -20.90 33.04 0.00
N ARG A 765 -21.02 32.97 -1.34
CA ARG A 765 -21.31 31.71 -2.06
C ARG A 765 -20.19 30.70 -1.92
N VAL A 766 -18.94 31.16 -2.04
CA VAL A 766 -17.74 30.34 -1.84
C VAL A 766 -17.71 29.78 -0.43
N GLN A 767 -17.99 30.63 0.57
CA GLN A 767 -18.09 30.19 1.97
C GLN A 767 -19.16 29.11 2.15
N MET A 768 -20.38 29.33 1.64
CA MET A 768 -21.47 28.35 1.72
C MET A 768 -21.12 27.02 1.06
N MET A 769 -20.43 27.03 -0.09
CA MET A 769 -20.00 25.81 -0.77
C MET A 769 -18.94 25.05 0.04
N CYS A 770 -17.96 25.76 0.62
CA CYS A 770 -16.96 25.15 1.49
C CYS A 770 -17.59 24.52 2.74
N GLU A 771 -18.53 25.22 3.37
CA GLU A 771 -19.28 24.73 4.55
C GLU A 771 -20.14 23.51 4.20
N ALA A 772 -20.86 23.54 3.08
CA ALA A 772 -21.72 22.44 2.63
C ALA A 772 -20.92 21.18 2.28
N LEU A 773 -19.73 21.33 1.69
CA LEU A 773 -18.86 20.22 1.32
C LEU A 773 -17.97 19.74 2.49
N ALA A 774 -17.91 20.49 3.60
CA ALA A 774 -17.01 20.26 4.72
C ALA A 774 -15.53 20.08 4.31
N ARG A 775 -15.12 20.75 3.22
CA ARG A 775 -13.74 20.71 2.70
C ARG A 775 -13.39 21.98 1.92
N GLU A 776 -12.11 22.14 1.65
CA GLU A 776 -11.60 23.14 0.71
C GLU A 776 -12.10 22.86 -0.71
N ILE A 777 -12.20 23.93 -1.52
CA ILE A 777 -12.57 23.84 -2.93
C ILE A 777 -11.40 24.25 -3.81
N SER A 778 -11.19 23.50 -4.88
CA SER A 778 -10.15 23.73 -5.88
C SER A 778 -10.40 25.01 -6.67
N HIS A 779 -9.37 25.53 -7.34
CA HIS A 779 -9.50 26.70 -8.23
C HIS A 779 -10.54 26.48 -9.32
N GLN A 780 -10.64 25.25 -9.87
CA GLN A 780 -11.64 24.92 -10.87
C GLN A 780 -13.05 24.93 -10.28
N GLU A 781 -13.24 24.45 -9.05
CA GLU A 781 -14.52 24.52 -8.36
C GLU A 781 -14.95 25.96 -8.07
N VAL A 782 -14.03 26.85 -7.73
CA VAL A 782 -14.30 28.29 -7.58
C VAL A 782 -14.78 28.89 -8.91
N ILE A 783 -14.09 28.58 -10.01
CA ILE A 783 -14.48 29.06 -11.36
C ILE A 783 -15.85 28.50 -11.74
N ASN A 784 -16.07 27.21 -11.58
CA ASN A 784 -17.35 26.56 -11.89
C ASN A 784 -18.49 27.15 -11.06
N LEU A 785 -18.24 27.47 -9.77
CA LEU A 785 -19.20 28.12 -8.91
C LEU A 785 -19.52 29.54 -9.40
N PHE A 786 -18.52 30.32 -9.84
CA PHE A 786 -18.75 31.65 -10.42
C PHE A 786 -19.61 31.54 -11.68
N ILE A 787 -19.27 30.62 -12.59
CA ILE A 787 -20.03 30.39 -13.82
C ILE A 787 -21.47 29.99 -13.49
N ALA A 788 -21.66 28.99 -12.64
CA ALA A 788 -22.98 28.51 -12.26
C ALA A 788 -23.82 29.55 -11.52
N SER A 789 -23.19 30.50 -10.81
CA SER A 789 -23.88 31.53 -10.04
C SER A 789 -24.32 32.72 -10.89
N TYR A 790 -23.61 33.03 -11.98
CA TYR A 790 -23.75 34.30 -12.69
C TYR A 790 -23.93 34.18 -14.22
N ALA A 791 -23.63 33.04 -14.86
CA ALA A 791 -23.88 32.84 -16.30
C ALA A 791 -25.34 32.47 -16.61
N LEU A 792 -25.73 32.65 -17.87
CA LEU A 792 -27.00 32.13 -18.41
C LEU A 792 -26.98 30.61 -18.63
N SER A 793 -25.88 30.03 -19.12
CA SER A 793 -25.81 28.61 -19.51
C SER A 793 -24.50 27.94 -19.09
N SER A 794 -24.55 26.61 -18.90
CA SER A 794 -23.39 25.74 -18.70
C SER A 794 -23.14 24.92 -19.98
N GLU A 795 -22.23 25.40 -20.83
CA GLU A 795 -21.48 24.77 -21.94
C GLU A 795 -22.11 23.74 -22.92
N ARG A 796 -23.27 23.10 -22.67
CA ARG A 796 -23.82 22.01 -23.51
C ARG A 796 -24.73 22.45 -24.67
N HIS A 797 -25.26 23.67 -24.70
CA HIS A 797 -26.28 24.09 -25.69
C HIS A 797 -26.05 25.46 -26.35
N GLY A 798 -24.89 26.10 -26.14
CA GLY A 798 -24.67 27.51 -26.50
C GLY A 798 -25.43 28.48 -25.59
N THR A 799 -25.04 29.77 -25.56
CA THR A 799 -25.68 30.81 -24.72
C THR A 799 -26.87 31.49 -25.39
N GLY A 800 -27.05 31.28 -26.70
CA GLY A 800 -28.01 31.99 -27.53
C GLY A 800 -27.33 33.02 -28.44
N ASN A 801 -28.12 33.78 -29.19
CA ASN A 801 -27.63 34.88 -30.03
C ASN A 801 -28.54 36.10 -29.84
N ILE A 802 -27.96 37.18 -29.33
CA ILE A 802 -28.60 38.48 -29.18
C ILE A 802 -27.89 39.47 -30.10
N SER A 803 -28.67 40.17 -30.91
CA SER A 803 -28.20 41.31 -31.71
C SER A 803 -28.66 42.61 -31.05
N VAL A 804 -27.71 43.54 -30.92
CA VAL A 804 -27.94 44.89 -30.36
C VAL A 804 -27.66 45.91 -31.44
N PHE A 805 -28.63 46.76 -31.77
CA PHE A 805 -28.48 47.85 -32.73
C PHE A 805 -29.17 49.11 -32.22
N SER A 806 -28.64 50.27 -32.58
CA SER A 806 -29.16 51.58 -32.19
C SER A 806 -29.82 52.25 -33.40
N ASP A 807 -30.99 52.86 -33.21
CA ASP A 807 -31.66 53.68 -34.23
C ASP A 807 -31.33 55.18 -34.13
N GLY A 808 -30.38 55.54 -33.25
CA GLY A 808 -29.99 56.92 -32.95
C GLY A 808 -30.78 57.56 -31.80
N THR A 809 -31.89 56.94 -31.36
CA THR A 809 -32.71 57.40 -30.23
C THR A 809 -32.93 56.34 -29.16
N LEU A 810 -33.08 55.08 -29.55
CA LEU A 810 -33.31 53.93 -28.68
C LEU A 810 -32.34 52.81 -29.05
N GLU A 811 -31.99 52.03 -28.04
CA GLU A 811 -31.32 50.75 -28.20
C GLU A 811 -32.37 49.67 -28.44
N ASN A 812 -32.15 48.86 -29.47
CA ASN A 812 -33.00 47.75 -29.85
C ASN A 812 -32.24 46.45 -29.64
N VAL A 813 -32.86 45.51 -28.94
CA VAL A 813 -32.27 44.21 -28.60
C VAL A 813 -33.21 43.11 -29.06
N THR A 814 -32.73 42.27 -29.98
CA THR A 814 -33.49 41.13 -30.50
C THR A 814 -32.66 39.87 -30.49
N GLY A 815 -33.26 38.74 -30.13
CA GLY A 815 -32.55 37.47 -30.12
C GLY A 815 -33.17 36.40 -29.26
N THR A 816 -32.40 35.35 -29.04
CA THR A 816 -32.79 34.21 -28.22
C THR A 816 -31.66 33.86 -27.25
N VAL A 817 -32.02 33.53 -26.02
CA VAL A 817 -31.14 33.08 -24.96
C VAL A 817 -31.53 31.66 -24.57
N TYR A 818 -30.53 30.81 -24.35
CA TYR A 818 -30.73 29.41 -23.95
C TYR A 818 -30.14 29.20 -22.55
N PRO A 819 -30.93 29.24 -21.46
CA PRO A 819 -30.42 28.96 -20.14
C PRO A 819 -30.13 27.47 -19.92
N ALA A 820 -29.40 27.16 -18.84
CA ALA A 820 -28.98 25.79 -18.53
C ALA A 820 -30.11 24.75 -18.34
N ASP A 821 -31.34 25.19 -18.07
CA ASP A 821 -32.52 24.32 -17.88
C ASP A 821 -33.23 23.93 -19.20
N GLY A 822 -32.66 24.31 -20.34
CA GLY A 822 -33.18 23.96 -21.67
C GLY A 822 -34.33 24.86 -22.13
N LEU A 823 -34.68 25.91 -21.38
CA LEU A 823 -35.67 26.88 -21.81
C LEU A 823 -35.16 27.71 -23.01
N THR A 824 -36.09 28.15 -23.86
CA THR A 824 -35.79 29.09 -24.94
C THR A 824 -36.43 30.42 -24.62
N ILE A 825 -35.61 31.42 -24.30
CA ILE A 825 -36.08 32.77 -23.95
C ILE A 825 -35.87 33.70 -25.13
N ARG A 826 -36.96 34.24 -25.68
CA ARG A 826 -36.86 35.29 -26.70
C ARG A 826 -36.75 36.66 -26.05
N VAL A 827 -35.82 37.47 -26.54
CA VAL A 827 -35.64 38.88 -26.17
C VAL A 827 -36.01 39.71 -27.39
N ASN A 828 -36.99 40.60 -27.26
CA ASN A 828 -37.31 41.58 -28.30
C ASN A 828 -37.84 42.85 -27.65
N GLY A 829 -36.99 43.84 -27.46
CA GLY A 829 -37.34 45.07 -26.77
C GLY A 829 -36.52 46.27 -27.21
N SER A 830 -37.08 47.46 -26.97
CA SER A 830 -36.47 48.75 -27.22
C SER A 830 -36.47 49.61 -25.95
N GLY A 831 -35.43 50.42 -25.77
CA GLY A 831 -35.26 51.25 -24.57
C GLY A 831 -34.16 52.29 -24.70
N SER A 832 -34.07 53.22 -23.74
CA SER A 832 -33.06 54.29 -23.75
C SER A 832 -31.63 53.81 -23.46
N SER A 833 -31.47 52.54 -23.06
CA SER A 833 -30.20 51.86 -22.83
C SER A 833 -30.33 50.38 -23.15
N ILE A 834 -29.21 49.69 -23.40
CA ILE A 834 -29.17 48.23 -23.62
C ILE A 834 -29.87 47.50 -22.47
N ALA A 835 -29.62 47.89 -21.22
CA ALA A 835 -30.23 47.26 -20.06
C ALA A 835 -31.76 47.43 -20.07
N SER A 836 -32.26 48.65 -20.31
CA SER A 836 -33.70 48.90 -20.38
C SER A 836 -34.39 48.19 -21.55
N ALA A 837 -33.71 48.06 -22.70
CA ALA A 837 -34.20 47.36 -23.88
C ALA A 837 -34.32 45.85 -23.63
N VAL A 838 -33.32 45.24 -22.98
CA VAL A 838 -33.36 43.83 -22.56
C VAL A 838 -34.52 43.59 -21.60
N ILE A 839 -34.65 44.38 -20.54
CA ILE A 839 -35.71 44.21 -19.53
C ILE A 839 -37.11 44.32 -20.15
N ARG A 840 -37.35 45.33 -21.00
CA ARG A 840 -38.63 45.48 -21.71
C ARG A 840 -38.89 44.35 -22.71
N GLY A 841 -37.83 43.77 -23.27
CA GLY A 841 -37.90 42.68 -24.24
C GLY A 841 -38.09 41.29 -23.66
N LEU A 842 -37.87 41.11 -22.35
CA LEU A 842 -38.07 39.83 -21.66
C LEU A 842 -39.52 39.69 -21.18
N HIS A 843 -40.25 38.72 -21.75
CA HIS A 843 -41.67 38.55 -21.45
C HIS A 843 -41.97 38.33 -19.96
N PHE A 844 -41.15 37.53 -19.27
CA PHE A 844 -41.34 37.22 -17.84
C PHE A 844 -41.05 38.39 -16.89
N MET A 845 -40.48 39.49 -17.40
CA MET A 845 -40.23 40.72 -16.64
C MET A 845 -41.39 41.73 -16.79
N LYS A 846 -42.36 41.47 -17.68
CA LYS A 846 -43.49 42.39 -17.88
C LYS A 846 -44.31 42.55 -16.61
N GLY A 847 -44.53 43.80 -16.20
CA GLY A 847 -45.29 44.15 -15.00
C GLY A 847 -44.48 44.13 -13.71
N MET A 848 -43.17 43.89 -13.77
CA MET A 848 -42.26 44.06 -12.63
C MET A 848 -41.65 45.46 -12.65
N ASP A 849 -41.52 46.08 -11.48
CA ASP A 849 -40.80 47.35 -11.32
C ASP A 849 -39.33 47.06 -11.04
N VAL A 850 -38.56 46.88 -12.12
CA VAL A 850 -37.19 46.40 -12.09
C VAL A 850 -36.22 47.40 -12.72
N GLY A 851 -35.16 47.72 -12.00
CA GLY A 851 -34.00 48.43 -12.52
C GLY A 851 -32.91 47.46 -12.95
N ALA A 852 -32.19 47.74 -14.04
CA ALA A 852 -31.02 46.97 -14.45
C ALA A 852 -29.88 47.88 -14.91
N GLU A 853 -28.65 47.51 -14.58
CA GLU A 853 -27.46 48.30 -14.84
C GLU A 853 -26.30 47.39 -15.27
N VAL A 854 -25.50 47.86 -16.23
CA VAL A 854 -24.20 47.24 -16.56
C VAL A 854 -23.14 47.90 -15.66
N CYS A 855 -22.67 47.17 -14.67
CA CYS A 855 -21.82 47.70 -13.60
C CYS A 855 -20.34 47.74 -13.98
N HIS A 856 -19.89 46.80 -14.82
CA HIS A 856 -18.48 46.72 -15.24
C HIS A 856 -18.38 46.09 -16.62
N THR A 857 -17.38 46.50 -17.40
CA THR A 857 -17.08 45.93 -18.72
C THR A 857 -15.57 46.00 -18.95
N GLN A 858 -14.95 44.87 -19.28
CA GLN A 858 -13.49 44.74 -19.39
C GLN A 858 -13.11 43.75 -20.49
N GLN A 859 -12.02 44.03 -21.20
CA GLN A 859 -11.38 43.04 -22.07
C GLN A 859 -10.51 42.10 -21.24
N LEU A 860 -10.64 40.80 -21.49
CA LEU A 860 -9.88 39.77 -20.76
C LEU A 860 -8.43 39.71 -21.26
N THR A 861 -7.49 39.65 -20.33
CA THR A 861 -6.04 39.81 -20.56
C THR A 861 -5.22 38.53 -20.37
N SER A 862 -5.82 37.44 -19.88
CA SER A 862 -5.15 36.15 -19.68
C SER A 862 -5.43 35.15 -20.82
N ASP A 863 -4.71 34.02 -20.84
CA ASP A 863 -4.82 32.96 -21.86
C ASP A 863 -6.22 32.32 -21.98
N PHE A 864 -7.10 32.55 -21.00
CA PHE A 864 -8.47 32.06 -21.01
C PHE A 864 -9.38 33.10 -21.70
N ASP A 865 -9.76 32.85 -22.96
CA ASP A 865 -10.61 33.75 -23.77
C ASP A 865 -10.02 35.15 -24.05
N GLN A 866 -8.69 35.21 -24.25
CA GLN A 866 -7.96 36.42 -24.60
C GLN A 866 -8.61 37.20 -25.75
N GLY A 867 -8.82 38.52 -25.54
CA GLY A 867 -9.41 39.42 -26.54
C GLY A 867 -10.94 39.49 -26.55
N LYS A 868 -11.64 38.66 -25.76
CA LYS A 868 -13.09 38.78 -25.55
C LYS A 868 -13.42 39.85 -24.51
N THR A 869 -14.64 40.37 -24.56
CA THR A 869 -15.16 41.34 -23.60
C THR A 869 -16.05 40.65 -22.56
N CYS A 870 -15.72 40.81 -21.28
CA CYS A 870 -16.57 40.42 -20.17
C CYS A 870 -17.43 41.61 -19.72
N ALA A 871 -18.71 41.37 -19.48
CA ALA A 871 -19.62 42.34 -18.89
C ALA A 871 -20.27 41.78 -17.62
N LEU A 872 -20.40 42.63 -16.59
CA LEU A 872 -21.07 42.36 -15.33
C LEU A 872 -22.26 43.30 -15.19
N ALA A 873 -23.42 42.77 -14.87
CA ALA A 873 -24.66 43.52 -14.74
C ALA A 873 -25.45 43.14 -13.49
N THR A 874 -26.29 44.05 -13.04
CA THR A 874 -27.25 43.84 -11.96
C THR A 874 -28.68 44.03 -12.43
N CYS A 875 -29.61 43.35 -11.76
CA CYS A 875 -31.05 43.57 -11.88
C CYS A 875 -31.63 43.62 -10.47
N THR A 876 -32.41 44.66 -10.18
CA THR A 876 -32.88 45.00 -8.83
C THR A 876 -34.39 45.26 -8.82
N GLU A 877 -35.09 44.67 -7.85
CA GLU A 877 -36.51 44.92 -7.53
C GLU A 877 -36.61 45.17 -6.01
N GLY A 878 -36.95 46.39 -5.59
CA GLY A 878 -36.91 46.78 -4.18
C GLY A 878 -35.52 46.61 -3.56
N GLU A 879 -35.41 45.83 -2.47
CA GLU A 879 -34.13 45.52 -1.80
C GLU A 879 -33.40 44.30 -2.38
N GLN A 880 -33.98 43.61 -3.38
CA GLN A 880 -33.39 42.40 -3.94
C GLN A 880 -32.56 42.71 -5.17
N THR A 881 -31.28 42.33 -5.15
CA THR A 881 -30.36 42.46 -6.30
C THR A 881 -29.84 41.09 -6.74
N ALA A 882 -29.87 40.85 -8.06
CA ALA A 882 -29.27 39.71 -8.69
C ALA A 882 -28.17 40.16 -9.67
N TRP A 883 -27.09 39.38 -9.73
CA TRP A 883 -25.97 39.61 -10.63
C TRP A 883 -26.03 38.68 -11.84
N GLY A 884 -25.48 39.15 -12.95
CA GLY A 884 -25.28 38.39 -14.16
C GLY A 884 -23.95 38.73 -14.81
N TYR A 885 -23.34 37.74 -15.48
CA TYR A 885 -22.16 37.95 -16.32
C TYR A 885 -22.33 37.33 -17.70
N SER A 886 -21.57 37.85 -18.66
CA SER A 886 -21.38 37.24 -19.96
C SER A 886 -20.00 37.60 -20.54
N ILE A 887 -19.47 36.73 -21.39
CA ILE A 887 -18.25 36.95 -22.18
C ILE A 887 -18.63 36.80 -23.65
N ASP A 888 -18.30 37.80 -24.48
CA ASP A 888 -18.56 37.79 -25.92
C ASP A 888 -17.46 38.55 -26.68
N ASN A 889 -17.30 38.26 -27.97
CA ASN A 889 -16.40 39.03 -28.85
C ASN A 889 -16.89 40.47 -29.06
N ASN A 890 -18.19 40.70 -28.95
CA ASN A 890 -18.82 42.00 -29.06
C ASN A 890 -19.23 42.54 -27.70
N GLN A 891 -18.68 43.69 -27.32
CA GLN A 891 -18.98 44.36 -26.06
C GLN A 891 -20.49 44.56 -25.81
N ARG A 892 -21.25 44.98 -26.82
CA ARG A 892 -22.69 45.26 -26.66
C ARG A 892 -23.48 43.97 -26.44
N THR A 893 -23.09 42.90 -27.11
CA THR A 893 -23.67 41.56 -26.92
C THR A 893 -23.40 41.03 -25.52
N ALA A 894 -22.15 41.14 -25.04
CA ALA A 894 -21.78 40.76 -23.66
C ALA A 894 -22.63 41.52 -22.64
N GLN A 895 -22.80 42.84 -22.82
CA GLN A 895 -23.63 43.66 -21.94
C GLN A 895 -25.11 43.23 -21.95
N ALA A 896 -25.70 43.00 -23.12
CA ALA A 896 -27.10 42.56 -23.23
C ALA A 896 -27.33 41.18 -22.60
N MET A 897 -26.41 40.24 -22.83
CA MET A 897 -26.48 38.90 -22.23
C MET A 897 -26.27 38.93 -20.71
N ALA A 898 -25.35 39.76 -20.19
CA ALA A 898 -25.16 39.91 -18.74
C ALA A 898 -26.43 40.44 -18.04
N VAL A 899 -27.13 41.41 -18.65
CA VAL A 899 -28.41 41.92 -18.13
C VAL A 899 -29.49 40.85 -18.19
N ALA A 900 -29.58 40.07 -19.29
CA ALA A 900 -30.53 38.98 -19.40
C ALA A 900 -30.28 37.89 -18.34
N ALA A 901 -29.01 37.60 -18.03
CA ALA A 901 -28.60 36.71 -16.94
C ALA A 901 -29.10 37.22 -15.59
N ALA A 902 -28.80 38.48 -15.26
CA ALA A 902 -29.21 39.10 -14.00
C ALA A 902 -30.74 39.10 -13.82
N ALA A 903 -31.49 39.43 -14.87
CA ALA A 903 -32.95 39.44 -14.85
C ALA A 903 -33.54 38.03 -14.63
N LEU A 904 -32.98 37.01 -15.30
CA LEU A 904 -33.41 35.62 -15.12
C LEU A 904 -33.12 35.12 -13.69
N HIS A 905 -31.96 35.48 -13.13
CA HIS A 905 -31.60 35.13 -11.76
C HIS A 905 -32.52 35.79 -10.74
N LEU A 906 -32.88 37.07 -10.93
CA LEU A 906 -33.84 37.77 -10.07
C LEU A 906 -35.21 37.09 -10.12
N HIS A 907 -35.71 36.78 -11.32
CA HIS A 907 -37.01 36.12 -11.51
C HIS A 907 -37.07 34.73 -10.84
N ARG A 908 -36.02 33.92 -10.98
CA ARG A 908 -35.94 32.59 -10.37
C ARG A 908 -35.88 32.64 -8.84
N ARG A 909 -35.16 33.59 -8.25
CA ARG A 909 -35.16 33.79 -6.79
C ARG A 909 -36.56 34.07 -6.28
N LYS A 910 -37.33 34.91 -6.98
CA LYS A 910 -38.72 35.20 -6.63
C LYS A 910 -39.63 33.97 -6.66
N LEU A 911 -39.48 33.12 -7.69
CA LEU A 911 -40.21 31.84 -7.79
C LEU A 911 -39.90 30.89 -6.64
N SER A 912 -38.64 30.85 -6.17
CA SER A 912 -38.25 30.00 -5.03
C SER A 912 -38.76 30.49 -3.67
N THR A 913 -39.18 31.76 -3.57
CA THR A 913 -39.71 32.37 -2.33
C THR A 913 -41.25 32.35 -2.24
N LEU A 914 -41.95 31.88 -3.27
CA LEU A 914 -43.42 31.75 -3.25
C LEU A 914 -43.84 30.47 -2.49
N PRO A 915 -44.78 30.54 -1.53
CA PRO A 915 -45.29 29.34 -0.88
C PRO A 915 -46.04 28.47 -1.89
N LEU A 916 -45.62 27.21 -2.05
CA LEU A 916 -46.28 26.22 -2.90
C LEU A 916 -47.74 26.04 -2.46
N LYS A 917 -48.69 26.57 -3.24
CA LYS A 917 -50.12 26.27 -3.07
C LYS A 917 -50.35 24.80 -3.43
N LYS A 918 -50.66 23.96 -2.45
CA LYS A 918 -51.29 22.65 -2.68
C LYS A 918 -52.60 22.86 -3.44
N HIS A 919 -52.71 22.34 -4.65
CA HIS A 919 -53.99 22.10 -5.30
C HIS A 919 -54.17 20.59 -5.42
N GLY A 920 -55.21 20.10 -4.75
CA GLY A 920 -55.63 18.70 -4.80
C GLY A 920 -56.44 18.42 -6.05
N ALA A 921 -56.04 17.37 -6.75
CA ALA A 921 -56.93 16.51 -7.54
C ALA A 921 -56.20 15.19 -7.72
N ALA A 922 -56.49 14.23 -6.85
CA ALA A 922 -56.10 12.84 -7.05
C ALA A 922 -57.11 12.20 -8.01
N THR A 923 -56.64 11.78 -9.18
CA THR A 923 -57.36 10.81 -10.01
C THR A 923 -56.41 9.66 -10.34
N ARG A 924 -56.70 8.51 -9.73
CA ARG A 924 -56.13 7.21 -10.08
C ARG A 924 -56.41 6.91 -11.56
N MET A 925 -55.41 6.37 -12.27
CA MET A 925 -55.66 5.49 -13.40
C MET A 925 -54.68 4.30 -13.38
N ASP A 926 -55.29 3.13 -13.57
CA ASP A 926 -54.78 1.79 -13.33
C ASP A 926 -53.67 1.33 -14.29
N ALA A 927 -52.75 0.55 -13.74
CA ALA A 927 -51.77 -0.23 -14.49
C ALA A 927 -52.39 -1.55 -14.99
N LYS A 928 -52.87 -1.58 -16.23
CA LYS A 928 -53.06 -2.82 -17.01
C LYS A 928 -52.95 -2.52 -18.51
N ALA A 929 -51.86 -2.97 -19.13
CA ALA A 929 -51.81 -3.69 -20.41
C ALA A 929 -50.38 -3.66 -20.98
N ALA A 930 -49.76 -4.84 -21.11
CA ALA A 930 -48.69 -5.06 -22.08
C ALA A 930 -49.24 -4.86 -23.51
N PRO A 931 -48.40 -4.69 -24.55
CA PRO A 931 -48.07 -5.86 -25.39
C PRO A 931 -46.63 -5.74 -26.02
N PRO A 932 -46.23 -6.46 -27.10
CA PRO A 932 -45.09 -7.38 -27.05
C PRO A 932 -44.04 -7.15 -28.17
N GLN A 933 -42.98 -7.96 -28.13
CA GLN A 933 -42.21 -8.52 -29.25
C GLN A 933 -41.55 -7.61 -30.31
N THR A 934 -40.21 -7.62 -30.24
CA THR A 934 -39.25 -7.63 -31.35
C THR A 934 -39.69 -8.46 -32.57
N ILE A 935 -39.54 -7.93 -33.79
CA ILE A 935 -39.09 -8.66 -34.99
C ILE A 935 -38.14 -7.79 -35.84
N THR A 936 -37.15 -8.48 -36.36
CA THR A 936 -35.92 -8.24 -37.13
C THR A 936 -35.98 -7.59 -38.53
N LYS A 937 -34.78 -7.11 -38.93
CA LYS A 937 -34.14 -7.09 -40.28
C LYS A 937 -34.71 -6.17 -41.39
N ALA A 938 -33.91 -5.15 -41.74
CA ALA A 938 -33.21 -5.03 -43.03
C ALA A 938 -31.98 -4.14 -42.82
#